data_AF-A0A9W6EH10-F1
#
_entry.id   AF-A0A9W6EH10-F1
#
_cell.length_a   1.000
_cell.length_b   1.000
_cell.length_c   1.000
_cell.angle_alpha   90.00
_cell.angle_beta   90.00
_cell.angle_gamma   90.00
#
_symmetry.space_group_name_H-M   'P 1'
#
loop_
_entity.id
_entity.type
_entity.pdbx_description
1 polymer ?
#
loop_
_entity_poly.entity_id
_entity_poly.type
_entity_poly.pdbx_seq_one_letter_code
_entity_poly.pdbx_strand_id
1 'polypeptide(L)'
;MSEVLDYNVYMTYDLYGQWDYNNSYVNPGCPTANYLRSHVNLTEAEYALAMISKAGVPAHKVADGITSYGRSFGMVEPSCTGPECLFTGPDSTASLGECTVAAGYISQAELERLSDNSWVAYITQDTKASRIDRYSSYGLGGVVEWASDLTNLVEGVEEAESNLKTTAAEEEFTAALSLSNYDISNFNTYNLSVLYTKLIGFDRCSADQRTQIYSGWQQSWKVMNYMYKVAKDGISFGEADAIDYLGPSLSNEKLQGNFKDIYLNLATIQPGWLPSWLDWKIAIRCDDPYYQCPCGSDSLTIAYAGQKDAKYQVAYINFCPKYFTTQTLDQVMEYADRDKYPESIFGDMRTYYDNQARVWLHELLHIDWVAKADEYGSNVHVSDLKVGYRQTNRVMKWFGVYGPNYCKALARIGAVPSAYTIMNSDSLVLYALTKYVHNKLGAFPYRPLAPPPPQSVEIPMVSPKMLTVYPNGTGVEVPNTTLDDEAEWSPNEEVCAAFDDEDHDADPTVMVTITTWPLETDYPATYLSSWSSWAGLIPTTTAVTTATATPTATWAIPIYAEENCAGDHYIVEGHNQDTTSNRCLLISDLRSTDTTSASCRWYSSGSDTYTSCDESSLTEPLSWQLSGTGAECTAFDNDSCNDNADQDAYTTSEGYHIYSERDLDKKT
;
A
#
# COMPACT_ATOMS: atom_id res chain seq x y z
N MET A 1 -6.68 62.23 -47.40
CA MET A 1 -6.17 61.03 -46.70
C MET A 1 -5.79 59.92 -47.68
N SER A 2 -6.63 59.59 -48.67
CA SER A 2 -6.29 58.56 -49.69
C SER A 2 -5.01 58.85 -50.51
N GLU A 3 -4.61 60.12 -50.62
CA GLU A 3 -3.35 60.51 -51.28
C GLU A 3 -2.08 60.09 -50.50
N VAL A 4 -2.18 59.91 -49.19
CA VAL A 4 -1.04 59.62 -48.30
C VAL A 4 -1.07 58.22 -47.69
N LEU A 5 -2.23 57.54 -47.71
CA LEU A 5 -2.35 56.15 -47.28
C LEU A 5 -2.13 55.19 -48.46
N ASP A 6 -1.39 54.11 -48.22
CA ASP A 6 -1.21 53.03 -49.19
C ASP A 6 -2.53 52.31 -49.46
N TYR A 7 -3.26 51.96 -48.40
CA TYR A 7 -4.61 51.42 -48.44
C TYR A 7 -5.38 51.74 -47.15
N ASN A 8 -6.70 51.52 -47.17
CA ASN A 8 -7.61 51.72 -46.05
C ASN A 8 -8.17 50.35 -45.66
N VAL A 9 -7.97 49.94 -44.42
CA VAL A 9 -8.74 48.82 -43.85
C VAL A 9 -10.12 49.36 -43.50
N TYR A 10 -11.13 48.91 -44.24
CA TYR A 10 -12.48 49.41 -44.08
C TYR A 10 -13.31 48.39 -43.31
N MET A 11 -13.59 48.69 -42.05
CA MET A 11 -14.19 47.76 -41.09
C MET A 11 -15.71 47.69 -41.27
N THR A 12 -16.19 46.99 -42.30
CA THR A 12 -17.64 46.81 -42.57
C THR A 12 -18.24 45.68 -41.72
N TYR A 13 -17.95 45.72 -40.44
CA TYR A 13 -18.46 44.83 -39.41
C TYR A 13 -18.77 45.65 -38.15
N ASP A 14 -19.39 45.04 -37.15
CA ASP A 14 -19.93 45.76 -35.98
C ASP A 14 -21.00 46.79 -36.35
N LEU A 15 -21.75 46.50 -37.41
CA LEU A 15 -22.89 47.32 -37.81
C LEU A 15 -24.01 47.32 -36.75
N TYR A 16 -24.09 46.23 -35.98
CA TYR A 16 -25.06 46.01 -34.92
C TYR A 16 -24.41 45.31 -33.74
N GLY A 17 -24.92 45.54 -32.53
CA GLY A 17 -24.42 44.93 -31.31
C GLY A 17 -25.27 45.24 -30.09
N GLN A 18 -24.85 44.75 -28.91
CA GLN A 18 -25.59 44.94 -27.66
C GLN A 18 -25.86 46.43 -27.35
N TRP A 19 -24.96 47.32 -27.79
CA TRP A 19 -25.06 48.77 -27.62
C TRP A 19 -26.26 49.40 -28.34
N ASP A 20 -26.93 48.67 -29.24
CA ASP A 20 -28.13 49.16 -29.94
C ASP A 20 -29.37 49.18 -29.05
N TYR A 21 -29.31 48.53 -27.87
CA TYR A 21 -30.44 48.47 -26.95
C TYR A 21 -30.99 49.87 -26.64
N ASN A 22 -32.30 50.05 -26.86
CA ASN A 22 -33.01 51.30 -26.60
C ASN A 22 -32.55 52.50 -27.47
N ASN A 23 -31.90 52.24 -28.62
CA ASN A 23 -31.55 53.26 -29.60
C ASN A 23 -32.47 53.18 -30.84
N SER A 24 -33.52 54.00 -30.87
CA SER A 24 -34.53 53.96 -31.95
C SER A 24 -34.03 54.45 -33.31
N TYR A 25 -32.82 55.01 -33.39
CA TYR A 25 -32.24 55.51 -34.64
C TYR A 25 -31.47 54.46 -35.43
N VAL A 26 -31.01 53.37 -34.79
CA VAL A 26 -30.18 52.34 -35.45
C VAL A 26 -30.98 51.20 -36.06
N ASN A 27 -32.25 51.03 -35.65
CA ASN A 27 -33.09 49.92 -36.10
C ASN A 27 -34.42 50.43 -36.69
N PRO A 28 -34.42 50.82 -37.98
CA PRO A 28 -35.63 51.30 -38.65
C PRO A 28 -36.76 50.28 -38.54
N GLY A 29 -37.94 50.75 -38.09
CA GLY A 29 -39.11 49.89 -37.94
C GLY A 29 -39.14 49.06 -36.66
N CYS A 30 -38.23 49.25 -35.71
CA CYS A 30 -38.23 48.59 -34.40
C CYS A 30 -38.76 49.52 -33.30
N PRO A 31 -40.02 49.40 -32.84
CA PRO A 31 -40.59 50.30 -31.83
C PRO A 31 -39.87 50.24 -30.49
N THR A 32 -39.28 49.09 -30.16
CA THR A 32 -38.56 48.82 -28.90
C THR A 32 -37.04 48.93 -29.04
N ALA A 33 -36.55 49.23 -30.25
CA ALA A 33 -35.13 49.42 -30.56
C ALA A 33 -34.19 48.26 -30.14
N ASN A 34 -34.64 47.02 -30.25
CA ASN A 34 -33.87 45.83 -29.86
C ASN A 34 -34.18 44.60 -30.74
N TYR A 35 -34.44 44.78 -32.04
CA TYR A 35 -34.48 43.63 -32.96
C TYR A 35 -33.09 43.07 -33.20
N LEU A 36 -33.01 41.74 -33.33
CA LEU A 36 -31.82 41.01 -33.76
C LEU A 36 -31.44 41.43 -35.18
N ARG A 37 -30.22 41.92 -35.33
CA ARG A 37 -29.64 42.33 -36.62
C ARG A 37 -28.23 41.76 -36.75
N SER A 38 -27.83 41.50 -37.99
CA SER A 38 -26.51 40.93 -38.27
C SER A 38 -25.46 42.03 -38.29
N HIS A 39 -24.46 41.97 -37.40
CA HIS A 39 -23.34 42.91 -37.37
C HIS A 39 -22.49 42.92 -38.66
N VAL A 40 -22.74 41.95 -39.54
CA VAL A 40 -22.07 41.73 -40.82
C VAL A 40 -23.07 41.76 -41.97
N ASN A 41 -24.16 42.54 -41.88
CA ASN A 41 -25.16 42.65 -42.95
C ASN A 41 -24.51 43.08 -44.29
N LEU A 42 -24.66 42.24 -45.32
CA LEU A 42 -23.98 42.43 -46.61
C LEU A 42 -24.47 43.69 -47.36
N THR A 43 -25.77 43.97 -47.33
CA THR A 43 -26.34 45.13 -48.02
C THR A 43 -25.79 46.44 -47.43
N GLU A 44 -25.67 46.49 -46.11
CA GLU A 44 -25.14 47.65 -45.40
C GLU A 44 -23.62 47.79 -45.57
N ALA A 45 -22.90 46.67 -45.58
CA ALA A 45 -21.48 46.65 -45.96
C ALA A 45 -21.26 47.22 -47.37
N GLU A 46 -22.10 46.84 -48.34
CA GLU A 46 -22.04 47.38 -49.71
C GLU A 46 -22.39 48.87 -49.77
N TYR A 47 -23.33 49.35 -48.94
CA TYR A 47 -23.60 50.78 -48.82
C TYR A 47 -22.40 51.54 -48.24
N ALA A 48 -21.73 50.99 -47.23
CA ALA A 48 -20.52 51.57 -46.68
C ALA A 48 -19.40 51.63 -47.73
N LEU A 49 -19.18 50.54 -48.47
CA LEU A 49 -18.22 50.50 -49.58
C LEU A 49 -18.54 51.51 -50.70
N ALA A 50 -19.82 51.70 -51.01
CA ALA A 50 -20.26 52.72 -51.94
C ALA A 50 -19.96 54.15 -51.42
N MET A 51 -20.07 54.39 -50.11
CA MET A 51 -19.76 55.70 -49.50
C MET A 51 -18.27 56.04 -49.63
N ILE A 52 -17.36 55.13 -49.27
CA ILE A 52 -15.92 55.38 -49.37
C ILE A 52 -15.47 55.55 -50.84
N SER A 53 -16.09 54.80 -51.76
CA SER A 53 -15.86 54.96 -53.20
C SER A 53 -16.33 56.33 -53.69
N LYS A 54 -17.53 56.79 -53.29
CA LYS A 54 -18.06 58.12 -53.64
C LYS A 54 -17.26 59.27 -53.02
N ALA A 55 -16.59 59.02 -51.89
CA ALA A 55 -15.68 59.97 -51.27
C ALA A 55 -14.35 60.13 -52.05
N GLY A 56 -14.15 59.39 -53.14
CA GLY A 56 -13.01 59.53 -54.04
C GLY A 56 -11.82 58.62 -53.71
N VAL A 57 -12.00 57.62 -52.84
CA VAL A 57 -10.95 56.63 -52.55
C VAL A 57 -10.92 55.61 -53.71
N PRO A 58 -9.76 55.40 -54.37
CA PRO A 58 -9.64 54.38 -55.41
C PRO A 58 -9.91 52.98 -54.86
N ALA A 59 -10.67 52.15 -55.59
CA ALA A 59 -11.05 50.80 -55.15
C ALA A 59 -9.85 49.94 -54.73
N HIS A 60 -8.76 49.95 -55.50
CA HIS A 60 -7.53 49.21 -55.18
C HIS A 60 -6.81 49.68 -53.90
N LYS A 61 -7.22 50.81 -53.31
CA LYS A 61 -6.75 51.31 -52.00
C LYS A 61 -7.72 51.01 -50.86
N VAL A 62 -8.74 50.18 -51.09
CA VAL A 62 -9.68 49.73 -50.06
C VAL A 62 -9.47 48.24 -49.83
N ALA A 63 -9.12 47.86 -48.62
CA ALA A 63 -9.09 46.47 -48.17
C ALA A 63 -10.27 46.27 -47.21
N ASP A 64 -11.23 45.44 -47.60
CA ASP A 64 -12.48 45.30 -46.85
C ASP A 64 -12.33 44.37 -45.63
N GLY A 65 -13.00 44.72 -44.54
CA GLY A 65 -12.94 43.98 -43.29
C GLY A 65 -13.85 42.76 -43.28
N ILE A 66 -13.31 41.60 -42.89
CA ILE A 66 -14.07 40.36 -42.64
C ILE A 66 -13.80 39.88 -41.22
N THR A 67 -14.83 39.35 -40.53
CA THR A 67 -14.71 38.90 -39.14
C THR A 67 -14.53 37.40 -39.01
N SER A 68 -13.77 37.02 -37.98
CA SER A 68 -13.64 35.67 -37.44
C SER A 68 -14.26 35.58 -36.04
N TYR A 69 -15.28 36.42 -35.79
CA TYR A 69 -16.10 36.44 -34.59
C TYR A 69 -17.54 36.78 -34.96
N GLY A 70 -18.44 36.52 -34.00
CA GLY A 70 -19.83 36.95 -34.06
C GLY A 70 -20.21 37.88 -32.91
N ARG A 71 -21.28 38.64 -33.11
CA ARG A 71 -21.99 39.36 -32.04
C ARG A 71 -23.13 38.49 -31.54
N SER A 72 -23.09 38.15 -30.24
CA SER A 72 -24.08 37.30 -29.59
C SER A 72 -25.12 38.14 -28.83
N PHE A 73 -26.32 37.59 -28.67
CA PHE A 73 -27.45 38.27 -28.05
C PHE A 73 -28.28 37.26 -27.25
N GLY A 74 -28.59 37.59 -26.00
CA GLY A 74 -29.60 36.85 -25.24
C GLY A 74 -30.99 37.22 -25.74
N MET A 75 -31.73 36.23 -26.21
CA MET A 75 -33.06 36.43 -26.79
C MET A 75 -34.11 36.65 -25.71
N VAL A 76 -35.09 37.53 -25.95
CA VAL A 76 -36.28 37.68 -25.10
C VAL A 76 -37.14 36.41 -25.17
N GLU A 77 -37.30 35.85 -26.37
CA GLU A 77 -38.00 34.60 -26.61
C GLU A 77 -37.10 33.65 -27.44
N PRO A 78 -36.52 32.61 -26.83
CA PRO A 78 -35.59 31.69 -27.50
C PRO A 78 -36.16 30.97 -28.73
N SER A 79 -37.48 30.75 -28.77
CA SER A 79 -38.17 30.11 -29.89
C SER A 79 -38.47 31.06 -31.05
N CYS A 80 -38.20 32.37 -30.91
CA CYS A 80 -38.48 33.32 -31.96
C CYS A 80 -37.58 33.10 -33.17
N THR A 81 -38.18 33.08 -34.37
CA THR A 81 -37.45 33.04 -35.63
C THR A 81 -37.90 34.18 -36.51
N GLY A 82 -36.94 34.95 -37.04
CA GLY A 82 -37.21 36.07 -37.94
C GLY A 82 -36.52 37.38 -37.55
N PRO A 83 -36.65 38.41 -38.40
CA PRO A 83 -35.92 39.67 -38.26
C PRO A 83 -36.50 40.63 -37.21
N GLU A 84 -37.64 40.29 -36.61
CA GLU A 84 -38.32 41.08 -35.56
C GLU A 84 -38.13 40.47 -34.17
N CYS A 85 -37.34 39.40 -34.06
CA CYS A 85 -37.01 38.80 -32.78
C CYS A 85 -36.20 39.76 -31.91
N LEU A 86 -36.48 39.75 -30.61
CA LEU A 86 -35.96 40.74 -29.67
C LEU A 86 -34.80 40.18 -28.84
N PHE A 87 -33.82 41.03 -28.53
CA PHE A 87 -32.79 40.72 -27.55
C PHE A 87 -32.97 41.52 -26.25
N THR A 88 -32.45 40.98 -25.14
CA THR A 88 -32.50 41.61 -23.82
C THR A 88 -31.37 42.63 -23.62
N GLY A 89 -31.57 43.62 -22.75
CA GLY A 89 -30.55 44.60 -22.37
C GLY A 89 -30.95 45.43 -21.16
N PRO A 90 -30.16 46.44 -20.76
CA PRO A 90 -29.03 47.02 -21.49
C PRO A 90 -27.76 46.15 -21.52
N ASP A 91 -27.46 45.42 -20.44
CA ASP A 91 -26.32 44.49 -20.40
C ASP A 91 -26.63 43.20 -21.17
N SER A 92 -25.62 42.63 -21.82
CA SER A 92 -25.81 41.38 -22.57
C SER A 92 -26.08 40.22 -21.64
N THR A 93 -27.14 39.47 -21.92
CA THR A 93 -27.43 38.19 -21.27
C THR A 93 -27.00 36.99 -22.13
N ALA A 94 -26.30 37.24 -23.23
CA ALA A 94 -25.72 36.17 -24.04
C ALA A 94 -24.66 35.41 -23.23
N SER A 95 -24.55 34.11 -23.48
CA SER A 95 -23.50 33.29 -22.86
C SER A 95 -22.10 33.80 -23.20
N LEU A 96 -21.22 33.74 -22.20
CA LEU A 96 -19.79 34.02 -22.34
C LEU A 96 -19.14 32.89 -23.14
N GLY A 97 -18.24 33.25 -24.06
CA GLY A 97 -17.30 32.27 -24.62
C GLY A 97 -16.31 31.80 -23.55
N GLU A 98 -15.91 30.53 -23.64
CA GLU A 98 -14.95 29.88 -22.74
C GLU A 98 -13.57 30.55 -22.77
N CYS A 99 -13.11 30.95 -23.96
CA CYS A 99 -11.82 31.58 -24.21
C CYS A 99 -11.94 33.11 -24.30
N THR A 100 -13.00 33.63 -24.92
CA THR A 100 -13.18 35.10 -25.09
C THR A 100 -13.65 35.79 -23.82
N VAL A 101 -14.35 35.08 -22.92
CA VAL A 101 -14.84 35.57 -21.62
C VAL A 101 -15.57 36.92 -21.71
N ALA A 102 -16.33 37.11 -22.80
CA ALA A 102 -17.04 38.37 -23.09
C ALA A 102 -18.49 38.10 -23.50
N ALA A 103 -19.45 38.79 -22.87
CA ALA A 103 -20.86 38.66 -23.22
C ALA A 103 -21.17 39.58 -24.41
N GLY A 104 -21.90 39.08 -25.39
CA GLY A 104 -22.21 39.82 -26.63
C GLY A 104 -21.15 39.73 -27.73
N TYR A 105 -20.11 38.92 -27.53
CA TYR A 105 -19.01 38.70 -28.46
C TYR A 105 -18.53 37.26 -28.34
N ILE A 106 -18.28 36.59 -29.46
CA ILE A 106 -17.78 35.21 -29.44
C ILE A 106 -16.87 34.93 -30.63
N SER A 107 -15.77 34.22 -30.40
CA SER A 107 -14.88 33.82 -31.49
C SER A 107 -15.55 32.77 -32.39
N GLN A 108 -15.11 32.69 -33.65
CA GLN A 108 -15.59 31.66 -34.57
C GLN A 108 -15.24 30.25 -34.08
N ALA A 109 -14.10 30.11 -33.40
CA ALA A 109 -13.61 28.87 -32.84
C ALA A 109 -14.50 28.31 -31.68
N GLU A 110 -15.26 29.17 -31.02
CA GLU A 110 -16.12 28.81 -29.88
C GLU A 110 -17.58 28.50 -30.28
N LEU A 111 -17.97 28.77 -31.53
CA LEU A 111 -19.38 28.70 -31.98
C LEU A 111 -20.02 27.32 -31.75
N GLU A 112 -19.29 26.23 -32.00
CA GLU A 112 -19.80 24.86 -31.85
C GLU A 112 -19.93 24.43 -30.38
N ARG A 113 -19.30 25.18 -29.46
CA ARG A 113 -19.30 24.89 -28.01
C ARG A 113 -20.38 25.67 -27.26
N LEU A 114 -21.12 26.55 -27.94
CA LEU A 114 -22.28 27.23 -27.37
C LEU A 114 -23.42 26.23 -27.14
N SER A 115 -23.82 26.05 -25.89
CA SER A 115 -24.87 25.11 -25.49
C SER A 115 -26.16 25.78 -24.98
N ASP A 116 -26.44 27.04 -25.34
CA ASP A 116 -27.56 27.81 -24.79
C ASP A 116 -28.45 28.51 -25.85
N ASN A 117 -29.44 29.26 -25.36
CA ASN A 117 -30.43 30.03 -26.14
C ASN A 117 -29.91 31.38 -26.70
N SER A 118 -28.61 31.58 -26.84
CA SER A 118 -28.01 32.79 -27.41
C SER A 118 -28.13 32.77 -28.93
N TRP A 119 -28.55 33.90 -29.50
CA TRP A 119 -28.51 34.11 -30.93
C TRP A 119 -27.20 34.77 -31.33
N VAL A 120 -26.52 34.26 -32.36
CA VAL A 120 -25.23 34.80 -32.81
C VAL A 120 -25.30 35.19 -34.28
N ALA A 121 -24.97 36.46 -34.58
CA ALA A 121 -24.66 36.89 -35.93
C ALA A 121 -23.18 36.66 -36.22
N TYR A 122 -22.85 35.77 -37.15
CA TYR A 122 -21.47 35.47 -37.55
C TYR A 122 -21.38 35.21 -39.06
N ILE A 123 -20.14 35.11 -39.58
CA ILE A 123 -19.86 34.74 -40.97
C ILE A 123 -19.41 33.27 -41.00
N THR A 124 -20.05 32.42 -41.80
CA THR A 124 -19.58 31.04 -42.08
C THR A 124 -18.38 31.06 -43.03
N GLN A 125 -17.57 30.00 -43.06
CA GLN A 125 -16.44 29.92 -44.01
C GLN A 125 -16.89 30.04 -45.48
N ASP A 126 -18.01 29.42 -45.86
CA ASP A 126 -18.57 29.56 -47.21
C ASP A 126 -19.01 30.99 -47.52
N THR A 127 -19.66 31.67 -46.56
CA THR A 127 -20.07 33.07 -46.72
C THR A 127 -18.85 33.98 -46.82
N LYS A 128 -17.80 33.71 -46.04
CA LYS A 128 -16.53 34.43 -46.08
C LYS A 128 -15.88 34.29 -47.45
N ALA A 129 -15.75 33.08 -47.98
CA ALA A 129 -15.22 32.84 -49.33
C ALA A 129 -16.04 33.60 -50.39
N SER A 130 -17.37 33.49 -50.34
CA SER A 130 -18.26 34.20 -51.28
C SER A 130 -18.11 35.74 -51.20
N ARG A 131 -17.87 36.30 -50.01
CA ARG A 131 -17.62 37.74 -49.85
C ARG A 131 -16.27 38.15 -50.41
N ILE A 132 -15.22 37.36 -50.17
CA ILE A 132 -13.89 37.62 -50.74
C ILE A 132 -13.97 37.71 -52.27
N ASP A 133 -14.64 36.75 -52.90
CA ASP A 133 -14.84 36.74 -54.36
C ASP A 133 -15.63 37.97 -54.84
N ARG A 134 -16.69 38.33 -54.10
CA ARG A 134 -17.50 39.50 -54.41
C ARG A 134 -16.70 40.80 -54.30
N TYR A 135 -15.93 40.98 -53.24
CA TYR A 135 -15.09 42.16 -53.04
C TYR A 135 -13.97 42.25 -54.07
N SER A 136 -13.40 41.12 -54.46
CA SER A 136 -12.48 41.04 -55.59
C SER A 136 -13.16 41.50 -56.89
N SER A 137 -14.43 41.16 -57.12
CA SER A 137 -15.17 41.58 -58.32
C SER A 137 -15.41 43.09 -58.41
N TYR A 138 -15.36 43.81 -57.28
CA TYR A 138 -15.46 45.26 -57.22
C TYR A 138 -14.11 45.97 -57.48
N GLY A 139 -13.03 45.21 -57.68
CA GLY A 139 -11.68 45.74 -57.87
C GLY A 139 -11.08 46.32 -56.59
N LEU A 140 -11.53 45.84 -55.42
CA LEU A 140 -10.94 46.22 -54.13
C LEU A 140 -9.49 45.72 -54.03
N GLY A 141 -8.69 46.38 -53.19
CA GLY A 141 -7.28 46.04 -52.96
C GLY A 141 -7.06 44.73 -52.21
N GLY A 142 -8.10 44.18 -51.57
CA GLY A 142 -8.08 42.91 -50.87
C GLY A 142 -9.07 42.87 -49.72
N VAL A 143 -8.85 41.95 -48.78
CA VAL A 143 -9.59 41.85 -47.53
C VAL A 143 -8.63 41.79 -46.35
N VAL A 144 -9.08 42.23 -45.18
CA VAL A 144 -8.38 42.07 -43.90
C VAL A 144 -9.29 41.33 -42.93
N GLU A 145 -8.76 40.28 -42.34
CA GLU A 145 -9.46 39.44 -41.39
C GLU A 145 -9.22 39.90 -39.95
N TRP A 146 -10.29 40.04 -39.18
CA TRP A 146 -10.26 40.34 -37.75
C TRP A 146 -10.87 39.18 -36.95
N ALA A 147 -10.11 38.37 -36.22
CA ALA A 147 -8.65 38.32 -36.09
C ALA A 147 -8.19 36.86 -36.09
N SER A 148 -6.90 36.64 -36.32
CA SER A 148 -6.35 35.29 -36.51
C SER A 148 -6.57 34.37 -35.30
N ASP A 149 -6.49 34.91 -34.09
CA ASP A 149 -6.69 34.19 -32.82
C ASP A 149 -8.12 33.70 -32.58
N LEU A 150 -9.09 34.21 -33.35
CA LEU A 150 -10.50 33.89 -33.19
C LEU A 150 -10.97 32.76 -34.12
N THR A 151 -10.08 32.29 -35.00
CA THR A 151 -10.42 31.39 -36.12
C THR A 151 -10.45 29.92 -35.71
N ASN A 152 -9.47 29.48 -34.92
CA ASN A 152 -9.33 28.09 -34.48
C ASN A 152 -8.84 28.04 -33.04
N LEU A 153 -9.24 27.00 -32.32
CA LEU A 153 -8.63 26.68 -31.03
C LEU A 153 -7.27 26.03 -31.28
N VAL A 154 -6.26 26.49 -30.55
CA VAL A 154 -4.91 25.94 -30.56
C VAL A 154 -4.55 25.58 -29.12
N GLU A 155 -3.87 24.45 -28.92
CA GLU A 155 -3.37 24.06 -27.60
C GLU A 155 -2.42 25.13 -27.06
N GLY A 156 -2.55 25.43 -25.76
CA GLY A 156 -1.63 26.31 -25.08
C GLY A 156 -0.23 25.69 -24.97
N VAL A 157 0.82 26.52 -24.90
CA VAL A 157 2.21 26.03 -24.76
C VAL A 157 2.39 25.14 -23.52
N GLU A 158 1.77 25.50 -22.40
CA GLU A 158 1.82 24.72 -21.16
C GLU A 158 1.12 23.36 -21.28
N GLU A 159 0.02 23.30 -22.02
CA GLU A 159 -0.73 22.08 -22.30
C GLU A 159 0.08 21.16 -23.22
N ALA A 160 0.69 21.72 -24.28
CA ALA A 160 1.58 20.98 -25.17
C ALA A 160 2.83 20.43 -24.45
N GLU A 161 3.45 21.20 -23.54
CA GLU A 161 4.59 20.76 -22.74
C GLU A 161 4.21 19.67 -21.72
N SER A 162 3.04 19.78 -21.10
CA SER A 162 2.50 18.77 -20.20
C SER A 162 2.23 17.46 -20.93
N ASN A 163 1.61 17.54 -22.11
CA ASN A 163 1.33 16.38 -22.96
C ASN A 163 2.63 15.68 -23.39
N LEU A 164 3.66 16.43 -23.79
CA LEU A 164 4.94 15.86 -24.22
C LEU A 164 5.68 15.12 -23.09
N LYS A 165 5.68 15.67 -21.86
CA LYS A 165 6.26 14.99 -20.69
C LYS A 165 5.47 13.73 -20.32
N THR A 166 4.16 13.79 -20.46
CA THR A 166 3.25 12.67 -20.21
C THR A 166 3.49 11.52 -21.19
N THR A 167 3.70 11.83 -22.48
CA THR A 167 4.07 10.83 -23.50
C THR A 167 5.43 10.18 -23.22
N ALA A 168 6.44 10.95 -22.83
CA ALA A 168 7.76 10.38 -22.52
C ALA A 168 7.73 9.42 -21.31
N ALA A 169 6.99 9.79 -20.25
CA ALA A 169 6.81 8.92 -19.09
C ALA A 169 6.06 7.62 -19.46
N GLU A 170 5.07 7.71 -20.35
CA GLU A 170 4.34 6.54 -20.85
C GLU A 170 5.23 5.60 -21.67
N GLU A 171 6.10 6.15 -22.53
CA GLU A 171 7.08 5.37 -23.31
C GLU A 171 8.08 4.65 -22.40
N GLU A 172 8.65 5.35 -21.41
CA GLU A 172 9.59 4.77 -20.43
C GLU A 172 8.93 3.68 -19.58
N PHE A 173 7.72 3.92 -19.10
CA PHE A 173 6.95 2.94 -18.34
C PHE A 173 6.62 1.69 -19.20
N THR A 174 6.30 1.90 -20.48
CA THR A 174 6.04 0.80 -21.43
C THR A 174 7.31 0.02 -21.75
N ALA A 175 8.45 0.71 -21.94
CA ALA A 175 9.75 0.05 -22.10
C ALA A 175 10.12 -0.77 -20.86
N ALA A 176 9.82 -0.26 -19.66
CA ALA A 176 10.04 -0.96 -18.42
C ALA A 176 9.29 -2.29 -18.32
N LEU A 177 8.08 -2.41 -18.91
CA LEU A 177 7.31 -3.66 -18.95
C LEU A 177 8.06 -4.78 -19.69
N SER A 178 8.80 -4.41 -20.73
CA SER A 178 9.65 -5.36 -21.46
C SER A 178 10.85 -5.78 -20.62
N LEU A 179 11.48 -4.83 -19.90
CA LEU A 179 12.63 -5.10 -19.04
C LEU A 179 12.25 -5.95 -17.80
N SER A 180 11.09 -5.69 -17.21
CA SER A 180 10.56 -6.45 -16.07
C SER A 180 9.99 -7.81 -16.47
N ASN A 181 9.83 -8.04 -17.78
CA ASN A 181 9.16 -9.21 -18.35
C ASN A 181 7.82 -9.46 -17.62
N TYR A 182 7.06 -8.38 -17.43
CA TYR A 182 5.80 -8.41 -16.70
C TYR A 182 4.63 -8.56 -17.67
N ASP A 183 3.83 -9.61 -17.47
CA ASP A 183 2.62 -9.83 -18.25
C ASP A 183 1.44 -9.03 -17.68
N ILE A 184 1.10 -7.95 -18.36
CA ILE A 184 -0.01 -7.05 -17.99
C ILE A 184 -1.39 -7.66 -18.21
N SER A 185 -1.50 -8.79 -18.94
CA SER A 185 -2.79 -9.50 -19.12
C SER A 185 -3.35 -10.07 -17.82
N ASN A 186 -2.52 -10.14 -16.77
CA ASN A 186 -2.92 -10.51 -15.42
C ASN A 186 -3.88 -9.50 -14.77
N PHE A 187 -4.05 -8.30 -15.34
CA PHE A 187 -4.97 -7.28 -14.86
C PHE A 187 -6.22 -7.20 -15.76
N ASN A 188 -7.39 -7.56 -15.22
CA ASN A 188 -8.67 -7.56 -15.97
C ASN A 188 -9.20 -6.16 -16.29
N THR A 189 -8.80 -5.15 -15.53
CA THR A 189 -9.13 -3.73 -15.71
C THR A 189 -7.98 -2.88 -15.20
N TYR A 190 -7.23 -2.22 -16.08
CA TYR A 190 -6.15 -1.30 -15.68
C TYR A 190 -6.10 -0.10 -16.62
N ASN A 191 -5.63 1.02 -16.09
CA ASN A 191 -5.31 2.21 -16.86
C ASN A 191 -3.84 2.55 -16.58
N LEU A 192 -2.91 2.15 -17.48
CA LEU A 192 -1.48 2.40 -17.30
C LEU A 192 -1.16 3.88 -17.19
N SER A 193 -1.95 4.74 -17.84
CA SER A 193 -1.81 6.18 -17.81
C SER A 193 -2.02 6.77 -16.41
N VAL A 194 -2.85 6.12 -15.59
CA VAL A 194 -3.04 6.49 -14.18
C VAL A 194 -1.89 5.99 -13.30
N LEU A 195 -1.10 5.00 -13.74
CA LEU A 195 -0.11 4.34 -12.88
C LEU A 195 1.27 4.95 -12.97
N TYR A 196 1.75 5.29 -14.17
CA TYR A 196 3.04 5.97 -14.27
C TYR A 196 2.99 7.36 -13.62
N THR A 197 1.79 7.96 -13.49
CA THR A 197 1.54 9.23 -12.81
C THR A 197 1.45 9.13 -11.28
N LYS A 198 1.45 7.91 -10.71
CA LYS A 198 1.54 7.69 -9.26
C LYS A 198 2.95 7.89 -8.73
N LEU A 199 3.95 7.60 -9.57
CA LEU A 199 5.34 7.92 -9.29
C LEU A 199 5.62 9.30 -9.87
N ILE A 200 5.87 10.27 -9.00
CA ILE A 200 6.11 11.66 -9.40
C ILE A 200 7.56 12.05 -9.11
N GLY A 201 8.00 13.16 -9.68
CA GLY A 201 9.35 13.67 -9.47
C GLY A 201 10.34 13.12 -10.49
N PHE A 202 11.21 12.20 -10.07
CA PHE A 202 12.41 11.75 -10.78
C PHE A 202 13.52 12.80 -10.87
N ASP A 203 13.72 13.55 -9.79
CA ASP A 203 14.76 14.57 -9.72
C ASP A 203 16.15 13.97 -9.95
N ARG A 204 16.83 14.49 -10.99
CA ARG A 204 18.14 14.03 -11.52
C ARG A 204 18.22 12.57 -11.97
N CYS A 205 17.10 11.89 -12.18
CA CYS A 205 17.12 10.57 -12.82
C CYS A 205 17.27 10.70 -14.34
N SER A 206 18.20 9.98 -14.96
CA SER A 206 18.28 9.82 -16.41
C SER A 206 17.11 8.98 -16.95
N ALA A 207 16.83 9.03 -18.26
CA ALA A 207 15.75 8.22 -18.86
C ALA A 207 15.93 6.70 -18.63
N ASP A 208 17.18 6.22 -18.71
CA ASP A 208 17.52 4.83 -18.41
C ASP A 208 17.28 4.48 -16.94
N GLN A 209 17.63 5.40 -16.03
CA GLN A 209 17.37 5.22 -14.59
C GLN A 209 15.87 5.19 -14.30
N ARG A 210 15.07 6.08 -14.90
CA ARG A 210 13.60 6.08 -14.75
C ARG A 210 12.99 4.76 -15.24
N THR A 211 13.42 4.28 -16.40
CA THR A 211 12.99 2.99 -16.96
C THR A 211 13.33 1.83 -16.02
N GLN A 212 14.54 1.81 -15.44
CA GLN A 212 14.93 0.78 -14.46
C GLN A 212 14.12 0.86 -13.16
N ILE A 213 13.85 2.07 -12.65
CA ILE A 213 13.03 2.29 -11.45
C ILE A 213 11.61 1.76 -11.68
N TYR A 214 10.99 2.13 -12.81
CA TYR A 214 9.68 1.57 -13.20
C TYR A 214 9.74 0.05 -13.34
N SER A 215 10.82 -0.49 -13.90
CA SER A 215 10.98 -1.94 -14.08
C SER A 215 11.06 -2.65 -12.73
N GLY A 216 11.85 -2.16 -11.77
CA GLY A 216 11.93 -2.75 -10.45
C GLY A 216 10.60 -2.73 -9.70
N TRP A 217 9.81 -1.66 -9.86
CA TRP A 217 8.45 -1.59 -9.29
C TRP A 217 7.54 -2.63 -9.93
N GLN A 218 7.58 -2.77 -11.26
CA GLN A 218 6.82 -3.79 -11.97
C GLN A 218 7.24 -5.22 -11.59
N GLN A 219 8.52 -5.45 -11.32
CA GLN A 219 9.01 -6.75 -10.85
C GLN A 219 8.49 -7.07 -9.45
N SER A 220 8.40 -6.08 -8.54
CA SER A 220 7.89 -6.28 -7.19
C SER A 220 6.41 -6.69 -7.16
N TRP A 221 5.62 -6.28 -8.16
CA TRP A 221 4.22 -6.72 -8.31
C TRP A 221 4.06 -8.24 -8.41
N LYS A 222 5.06 -8.97 -8.95
CA LYS A 222 5.02 -10.44 -9.01
C LYS A 222 4.92 -11.03 -7.60
N VAL A 223 5.69 -10.47 -6.66
CA VAL A 223 5.70 -10.87 -5.25
C VAL A 223 4.47 -10.32 -4.53
N MET A 224 4.11 -9.05 -4.72
CA MET A 224 2.94 -8.43 -4.10
C MET A 224 1.64 -9.17 -4.45
N ASN A 225 1.42 -9.50 -5.73
CA ASN A 225 0.24 -10.24 -6.17
C ASN A 225 0.18 -11.66 -5.62
N TYR A 226 1.34 -12.30 -5.48
CA TYR A 226 1.40 -13.62 -4.85
C TYR A 226 1.05 -13.51 -3.36
N MET A 227 1.67 -12.56 -2.65
CA MET A 227 1.42 -12.34 -1.23
C MET A 227 0.01 -11.87 -0.94
N TYR A 228 -0.62 -11.11 -1.83
CA TYR A 228 -2.03 -10.76 -1.73
C TYR A 228 -2.92 -12.01 -1.66
N LYS A 229 -2.67 -13.00 -2.53
CA LYS A 229 -3.43 -14.26 -2.54
C LYS A 229 -3.20 -15.02 -1.24
N VAL A 230 -1.94 -15.15 -0.81
CA VAL A 230 -1.58 -15.79 0.47
C VAL A 230 -2.28 -15.11 1.65
N ALA A 231 -2.26 -13.78 1.72
CA ALA A 231 -2.88 -13.02 2.80
C ALA A 231 -4.42 -13.11 2.78
N LYS A 232 -5.03 -13.10 1.59
CA LYS A 232 -6.47 -13.24 1.40
C LYS A 232 -6.98 -14.61 1.85
N ASP A 233 -6.26 -15.67 1.48
CA ASP A 233 -6.60 -17.05 1.84
C ASP A 233 -6.30 -17.36 3.32
N GLY A 234 -5.45 -16.55 3.94
CA GLY A 234 -5.02 -16.68 5.34
C GLY A 234 -3.58 -17.16 5.42
N ILE A 235 -2.72 -16.36 6.06
CA ILE A 235 -1.32 -16.72 6.24
C ILE A 235 -1.21 -17.94 7.16
N SER A 236 -0.52 -18.98 6.68
CA SER A 236 -0.24 -20.19 7.44
C SER A 236 1.01 -19.98 8.31
N PHE A 237 0.82 -19.46 9.53
CA PHE A 237 1.93 -19.15 10.44
C PHE A 237 2.69 -20.38 10.98
N GLY A 238 2.18 -21.60 10.75
CA GLY A 238 2.84 -22.85 11.09
C GLY A 238 3.77 -23.40 9.99
N GLU A 239 3.83 -22.75 8.83
CA GLU A 239 4.75 -23.13 7.75
C GLU A 239 6.17 -22.64 8.00
N ALA A 240 7.14 -23.34 7.42
CA ALA A 240 8.56 -23.06 7.65
C ALA A 240 8.97 -21.64 7.22
N ASP A 241 8.37 -21.11 6.16
CA ASP A 241 8.63 -19.73 5.70
C ASP A 241 8.17 -18.68 6.71
N ALA A 242 6.95 -18.81 7.25
CA ALA A 242 6.45 -17.94 8.31
C ALA A 242 7.27 -18.11 9.61
N ILE A 243 7.58 -19.33 10.01
CA ILE A 243 8.37 -19.59 11.22
C ILE A 243 9.78 -19.02 11.11
N ASP A 244 10.41 -19.14 9.94
CA ASP A 244 11.78 -18.65 9.72
C ASP A 244 11.86 -17.12 9.70
N TYR A 245 10.84 -16.39 9.27
CA TYR A 245 10.95 -14.93 9.10
C TYR A 245 10.00 -14.08 9.96
N LEU A 246 8.85 -14.63 10.36
CA LEU A 246 7.85 -13.96 11.20
C LEU A 246 7.85 -14.48 12.65
N GLY A 247 8.49 -15.62 12.89
CA GLY A 247 8.57 -16.29 14.20
C GLY A 247 7.50 -17.36 14.41
N PRO A 248 7.61 -18.16 15.50
CA PRO A 248 6.67 -19.25 15.80
C PRO A 248 5.24 -18.74 16.04
N SER A 249 4.25 -19.53 15.62
CA SER A 249 2.83 -19.13 15.59
C SER A 249 2.26 -18.81 16.97
N LEU A 250 2.58 -19.62 17.99
CA LEU A 250 2.16 -19.40 19.38
C LEU A 250 2.64 -18.05 19.91
N SER A 251 3.81 -17.63 19.44
CA SER A 251 4.44 -16.41 19.89
C SER A 251 4.12 -15.21 18.99
N ASN A 252 3.31 -15.38 17.94
CA ASN A 252 2.89 -14.30 17.05
C ASN A 252 1.38 -14.14 16.87
N GLU A 253 0.59 -14.95 17.57
CA GLU A 253 -0.87 -15.01 17.48
C GLU A 253 -1.54 -13.62 17.46
N LYS A 254 -1.14 -12.74 18.39
CA LYS A 254 -1.72 -11.38 18.51
C LYS A 254 -1.40 -10.46 17.33
N LEU A 255 -0.36 -10.74 16.56
CA LEU A 255 0.12 -9.93 15.42
C LEU A 255 -0.23 -10.57 14.06
N GLN A 256 -0.86 -11.73 14.03
CA GLN A 256 -1.21 -12.41 12.77
C GLN A 256 -2.13 -11.57 11.88
N GLY A 257 -3.08 -10.85 12.50
CA GLY A 257 -3.94 -9.89 11.80
C GLY A 257 -3.14 -8.72 11.20
N ASN A 258 -2.18 -8.19 11.96
CA ASN A 258 -1.30 -7.10 11.55
C ASN A 258 -0.44 -7.48 10.32
N PHE A 259 0.20 -8.66 10.33
CA PHE A 259 0.93 -9.16 9.16
C PHE A 259 0.04 -9.29 7.93
N LYS A 260 -1.17 -9.85 8.10
CA LYS A 260 -2.13 -9.98 7.00
C LYS A 260 -2.51 -8.62 6.42
N ASP A 261 -2.76 -7.63 7.27
CA ASP A 261 -3.16 -6.29 6.85
C ASP A 261 -2.07 -5.57 6.04
N ILE A 262 -0.79 -5.75 6.40
CA ILE A 262 0.35 -5.22 5.65
C ILE A 262 0.34 -5.76 4.21
N TYR A 263 0.28 -7.08 4.02
CA TYR A 263 0.35 -7.67 2.68
C TYR A 263 -0.90 -7.39 1.83
N LEU A 264 -2.07 -7.28 2.46
CA LEU A 264 -3.28 -6.84 1.76
C LEU A 264 -3.16 -5.39 1.27
N ASN A 265 -2.56 -4.50 2.06
CA ASN A 265 -2.40 -3.09 1.71
C ASN A 265 -1.28 -2.86 0.70
N LEU A 266 -0.13 -3.52 0.88
CA LEU A 266 1.02 -3.45 -0.02
C LEU A 266 0.65 -3.80 -1.46
N ALA A 267 -0.25 -4.77 -1.63
CA ALA A 267 -0.76 -5.17 -2.93
C ALA A 267 -1.64 -4.12 -3.62
N THR A 268 -2.06 -3.05 -2.93
CA THR A 268 -2.83 -1.95 -3.53
C THR A 268 -1.93 -0.91 -4.21
N ILE A 269 -0.61 -1.02 -4.06
CA ILE A 269 0.39 -0.11 -4.63
C ILE A 269 0.85 -0.59 -6.01
N GLN A 270 -0.13 -0.96 -6.85
CA GLN A 270 0.08 -1.51 -8.20
C GLN A 270 -1.23 -1.42 -9.03
N PRO A 271 -1.20 -1.76 -10.34
CA PRO A 271 -2.37 -1.73 -11.23
C PRO A 271 -3.55 -2.63 -10.79
N GLY A 272 -4.78 -2.27 -11.14
CA GLY A 272 -5.96 -3.14 -11.01
C GLY A 272 -6.73 -3.07 -9.68
N TRP A 273 -6.29 -2.22 -8.76
CA TRP A 273 -6.86 -2.01 -7.43
C TRP A 273 -7.57 -0.64 -7.34
N LEU A 274 -8.84 -0.55 -7.77
CA LEU A 274 -9.67 0.67 -7.70
C LEU A 274 -11.12 0.34 -7.23
N PRO A 275 -11.75 1.19 -6.39
CA PRO A 275 -11.97 2.61 -6.68
C PRO A 275 -11.36 3.66 -5.72
N SER A 276 -10.77 4.68 -6.34
CA SER A 276 -10.88 6.15 -6.13
C SER A 276 -10.61 6.87 -4.79
N TRP A 277 -10.54 6.26 -3.61
CA TRP A 277 -10.39 7.08 -2.38
C TRP A 277 -8.94 7.25 -1.87
N LEU A 278 -7.99 6.44 -2.35
CA LEU A 278 -6.56 6.59 -2.05
C LEU A 278 -5.82 7.06 -3.31
N ASP A 279 -5.84 8.37 -3.58
CA ASP A 279 -4.97 8.97 -4.61
C ASP A 279 -3.52 9.09 -4.08
N TRP A 280 -2.92 7.95 -3.76
CA TRP A 280 -1.54 7.93 -3.27
C TRP A 280 -0.58 8.37 -4.37
N LYS A 281 0.53 9.00 -3.96
CA LYS A 281 1.67 9.36 -4.81
C LYS A 281 2.95 9.12 -4.03
N ILE A 282 3.99 8.69 -4.74
CA ILE A 282 5.33 8.54 -4.19
C ILE A 282 6.28 9.40 -5.00
N ALA A 283 7.06 10.24 -4.33
CA ALA A 283 8.10 11.01 -4.96
C ALA A 283 9.35 10.15 -5.18
N ILE A 284 9.87 10.16 -6.40
CA ILE A 284 11.08 9.43 -6.77
C ILE A 284 12.25 10.41 -6.90
N ARG A 285 13.39 10.05 -6.32
CA ARG A 285 14.59 10.88 -6.26
C ARG A 285 15.82 10.09 -6.72
N CYS A 286 16.72 10.74 -7.45
CA CYS A 286 18.06 10.23 -7.77
C CYS A 286 19.15 11.27 -7.44
N ASP A 287 18.77 12.37 -6.79
CA ASP A 287 19.64 13.49 -6.45
C ASP A 287 20.13 13.48 -5.01
N ASP A 288 19.69 12.50 -4.21
CA ASP A 288 20.13 12.27 -2.83
C ASP A 288 20.01 13.53 -1.96
N PRO A 289 18.79 14.06 -1.75
CA PRO A 289 18.58 15.30 -1.00
C PRO A 289 19.15 15.30 0.41
N TYR A 290 19.27 14.11 1.00
CA TYR A 290 19.63 13.90 2.38
C TYR A 290 21.04 13.30 2.53
N TYR A 291 21.79 13.15 1.43
CA TYR A 291 23.17 12.68 1.41
C TYR A 291 23.39 11.29 2.03
N GLN A 292 22.40 10.41 1.86
CA GLN A 292 22.38 9.03 2.37
C GLN A 292 23.08 8.05 1.45
N CYS A 293 23.25 8.40 0.17
CA CYS A 293 23.94 7.53 -0.76
C CYS A 293 25.46 7.58 -0.55
N PRO A 294 26.17 6.44 -0.70
CA PRO A 294 27.61 6.36 -0.51
C PRO A 294 28.39 7.36 -1.38
N CYS A 295 29.27 8.14 -0.76
CA CYS A 295 30.23 9.01 -1.45
C CYS A 295 31.66 8.47 -1.31
N GLY A 296 32.13 7.69 -2.30
CA GLY A 296 33.54 7.29 -2.39
C GLY A 296 34.03 6.22 -1.40
N SER A 297 33.10 5.54 -0.70
CA SER A 297 33.34 4.38 0.17
C SER A 297 32.37 3.23 -0.13
N ASP A 298 32.64 2.04 0.42
CA ASP A 298 31.86 0.80 0.25
C ASP A 298 30.53 0.82 1.06
N SER A 299 29.77 1.92 1.10
CA SER A 299 28.43 1.84 1.72
C SER A 299 27.50 0.95 0.85
N LEU A 300 26.70 0.14 1.54
CA LEU A 300 25.85 -0.87 0.92
C LEU A 300 24.46 -0.34 0.53
N THR A 301 24.12 0.91 0.89
CA THR A 301 22.80 1.52 0.69
C THR A 301 22.38 1.48 -0.78
N ILE A 302 21.25 0.82 -1.05
CA ILE A 302 20.73 0.62 -2.40
C ILE A 302 19.67 1.68 -2.71
N ALA A 303 18.81 1.96 -1.74
CA ALA A 303 17.82 3.01 -1.74
C ALA A 303 17.52 3.38 -0.27
N TYR A 304 16.74 4.43 -0.06
CA TYR A 304 16.16 4.78 1.23
C TYR A 304 14.80 5.47 1.00
N ALA A 305 13.93 5.41 2.00
CA ALA A 305 12.59 5.98 1.94
C ALA A 305 12.39 7.08 3.00
N GLY A 306 11.24 7.74 2.94
CA GLY A 306 10.83 8.65 4.00
C GLY A 306 9.37 9.06 3.88
N GLN A 307 8.78 9.49 5.01
CA GLN A 307 7.33 9.75 5.08
C GLN A 307 6.89 10.99 4.30
N LYS A 308 7.79 11.98 4.12
CA LYS A 308 7.42 13.26 3.53
C LYS A 308 8.59 14.01 2.90
N ASP A 309 8.62 14.05 1.57
CA ASP A 309 9.57 14.82 0.79
C ASP A 309 9.34 16.33 0.93
N ALA A 310 10.42 17.08 1.14
CA ALA A 310 10.36 18.52 1.35
C ALA A 310 9.78 19.30 0.15
N LYS A 311 9.97 18.82 -1.08
CA LYS A 311 9.51 19.46 -2.32
C LYS A 311 8.10 18.99 -2.73
N TYR A 312 7.83 17.70 -2.64
CA TYR A 312 6.59 17.08 -3.14
C TYR A 312 5.52 16.88 -2.08
N GLN A 313 5.88 17.00 -0.79
CA GLN A 313 4.95 16.88 0.34
C GLN A 313 4.22 15.53 0.43
N VAL A 314 4.80 14.48 -0.15
CA VAL A 314 4.33 13.08 -0.11
C VAL A 314 5.48 12.17 0.28
N ALA A 315 5.20 10.91 0.64
CA ALA A 315 6.24 9.92 0.89
C ALA A 315 7.16 9.75 -0.34
N TYR A 316 8.41 9.36 -0.10
CA TYR A 316 9.42 9.34 -1.15
C TYR A 316 10.34 8.14 -1.04
N ILE A 317 10.98 7.82 -2.17
CA ILE A 317 12.04 6.84 -2.27
C ILE A 317 13.16 7.46 -3.11
N ASN A 318 14.38 7.43 -2.59
CA ASN A 318 15.57 7.81 -3.31
C ASN A 318 16.38 6.57 -3.70
N PHE A 319 16.74 6.45 -4.98
CA PHE A 319 17.53 5.32 -5.49
C PHE A 319 19.01 5.70 -5.62
N CYS A 320 19.87 4.97 -4.92
CA CYS A 320 21.32 5.16 -4.98
C CYS A 320 21.94 4.46 -6.20
N PRO A 321 23.18 4.82 -6.61
CA PRO A 321 23.83 4.25 -7.79
C PRO A 321 23.85 2.71 -7.84
N LYS A 322 23.98 2.04 -6.68
CA LYS A 322 24.02 0.58 -6.57
C LYS A 322 22.75 -0.09 -7.11
N TYR A 323 21.58 0.52 -6.94
CA TYR A 323 20.30 0.00 -7.43
C TYR A 323 20.31 -0.29 -8.94
N PHE A 324 20.94 0.58 -9.72
CA PHE A 324 21.01 0.46 -11.18
C PHE A 324 21.99 -0.62 -11.67
N THR A 325 22.69 -1.28 -10.75
CA THR A 325 23.54 -2.44 -11.00
C THR A 325 23.02 -3.72 -10.33
N THR A 326 21.96 -3.60 -9.53
CA THR A 326 21.30 -4.73 -8.87
C THR A 326 20.55 -5.58 -9.91
N GLN A 327 20.56 -6.90 -9.73
CA GLN A 327 19.91 -7.83 -10.67
C GLN A 327 18.38 -7.65 -10.65
N THR A 328 17.73 -8.03 -11.75
CA THR A 328 16.26 -8.13 -11.79
C THR A 328 15.79 -9.38 -11.03
N LEU A 329 14.52 -9.39 -10.61
CA LEU A 329 13.90 -10.57 -10.01
C LEU A 329 14.00 -11.77 -10.95
N ASP A 330 13.74 -11.59 -12.25
CA ASP A 330 13.78 -12.69 -13.21
C ASP A 330 15.20 -13.28 -13.36
N GLN A 331 16.24 -12.44 -13.31
CA GLN A 331 17.64 -12.90 -13.33
C GLN A 331 17.98 -13.79 -12.13
N VAL A 332 17.61 -13.38 -10.91
CA VAL A 332 17.87 -14.22 -9.72
C VAL A 332 16.96 -15.45 -9.69
N MET A 333 15.76 -15.37 -10.27
CA MET A 333 14.85 -16.51 -10.37
C MET A 333 15.29 -17.56 -11.39
N GLU A 334 16.26 -17.29 -12.27
CA GLU A 334 16.88 -18.34 -13.10
C GLU A 334 17.51 -19.44 -12.25
N TYR A 335 17.98 -19.12 -11.04
CA TYR A 335 18.56 -20.08 -10.10
C TYR A 335 17.51 -20.99 -9.44
N ALA A 336 16.21 -20.69 -9.61
CA ALA A 336 15.12 -21.51 -9.11
C ALA A 336 14.77 -22.69 -10.05
N ASP A 337 15.78 -23.24 -10.73
CA ASP A 337 15.69 -24.41 -11.60
C ASP A 337 16.46 -25.58 -10.96
N ARG A 338 15.69 -26.57 -10.49
CA ARG A 338 16.20 -27.76 -9.77
C ARG A 338 16.93 -28.75 -10.69
N ASP A 339 16.73 -28.67 -12.00
CA ASP A 339 17.42 -29.52 -12.97
C ASP A 339 18.77 -28.91 -13.37
N LYS A 340 18.90 -27.59 -13.27
CA LYS A 340 20.11 -26.84 -13.68
C LYS A 340 21.07 -26.55 -12.53
N TYR A 341 20.56 -26.33 -11.32
CA TYR A 341 21.37 -25.92 -10.17
C TYR A 341 21.30 -26.93 -9.03
N PRO A 342 22.38 -27.09 -8.23
CA PRO A 342 22.36 -27.89 -7.01
C PRO A 342 21.57 -27.20 -5.89
N GLU A 343 21.14 -27.98 -4.90
CA GLU A 343 20.38 -27.50 -3.72
C GLU A 343 21.13 -26.42 -2.93
N SER A 344 22.47 -26.43 -2.95
CA SER A 344 23.29 -25.38 -2.34
C SER A 344 23.11 -24.00 -2.97
N ILE A 345 22.53 -23.92 -4.17
CA ILE A 345 22.22 -22.68 -4.88
C ILE A 345 20.71 -22.43 -4.87
N PHE A 346 19.90 -23.35 -5.41
CA PHE A 346 18.46 -23.12 -5.52
C PHE A 346 17.76 -23.09 -4.17
N GLY A 347 18.30 -23.79 -3.18
CA GLY A 347 17.75 -23.86 -1.82
C GLY A 347 18.26 -22.76 -0.89
N ASP A 348 19.06 -21.81 -1.39
CA ASP A 348 19.67 -20.74 -0.60
C ASP A 348 19.04 -19.38 -0.91
N MET A 349 18.37 -18.79 0.09
CA MET A 349 17.73 -17.48 -0.03
C MET A 349 18.70 -16.34 -0.30
N ARG A 350 20.00 -16.51 -0.03
CA ARG A 350 21.01 -15.50 -0.41
C ARG A 350 21.16 -15.37 -1.92
N THR A 351 20.88 -16.43 -2.66
CA THR A 351 20.88 -16.42 -4.14
C THR A 351 19.84 -15.45 -4.70
N TYR A 352 18.70 -15.33 -4.02
CA TYR A 352 17.57 -14.52 -4.47
C TYR A 352 17.55 -13.12 -3.84
N TYR A 353 18.41 -12.83 -2.87
CA TYR A 353 18.32 -11.63 -2.04
C TYR A 353 18.57 -10.33 -2.82
N ASP A 354 19.66 -10.26 -3.57
CA ASP A 354 20.11 -9.04 -4.24
C ASP A 354 19.37 -8.80 -5.56
N ASN A 355 18.12 -8.33 -5.47
CA ASN A 355 17.29 -8.02 -6.64
C ASN A 355 16.47 -6.72 -6.47
N GLN A 356 16.15 -6.08 -7.60
CA GLN A 356 15.42 -4.81 -7.66
C GLN A 356 14.00 -4.88 -7.08
N ALA A 357 13.32 -6.03 -7.18
CA ALA A 357 11.97 -6.20 -6.61
C ALA A 357 12.00 -6.21 -5.08
N ARG A 358 13.00 -6.85 -4.47
CA ARG A 358 13.22 -6.84 -3.01
C ARG A 358 13.44 -5.41 -2.51
N VAL A 359 14.28 -4.65 -3.20
CA VAL A 359 14.55 -3.24 -2.83
C VAL A 359 13.26 -2.45 -2.82
N TRP A 360 12.45 -2.53 -3.89
CA TRP A 360 11.15 -1.85 -3.90
C TRP A 360 10.23 -2.24 -2.75
N LEU A 361 10.11 -3.54 -2.44
CA LEU A 361 9.26 -4.00 -1.34
C LEU A 361 9.75 -3.45 0.01
N HIS A 362 11.07 -3.38 0.19
CA HIS A 362 11.70 -2.91 1.40
C HIS A 362 11.45 -1.42 1.63
N GLU A 363 11.77 -0.59 0.63
CA GLU A 363 11.54 0.86 0.72
C GLU A 363 10.04 1.20 0.88
N LEU A 364 9.16 0.45 0.21
CA LEU A 364 7.73 0.65 0.34
C LEU A 364 7.23 0.35 1.76
N LEU A 365 7.81 -0.63 2.45
CA LEU A 365 7.37 -1.00 3.80
C LEU A 365 7.81 -0.01 4.87
N HIS A 366 8.86 0.78 4.65
CA HIS A 366 9.19 1.90 5.53
C HIS A 366 8.11 2.98 5.53
N ILE A 367 7.30 3.08 4.48
CA ILE A 367 6.26 4.11 4.37
C ILE A 367 5.02 3.72 5.19
N ASP A 368 4.63 4.57 6.15
CA ASP A 368 3.63 4.21 7.18
C ASP A 368 2.26 3.88 6.62
N TRP A 369 1.80 4.63 5.62
CA TRP A 369 0.51 4.37 4.99
C TRP A 369 0.51 3.09 4.13
N VAL A 370 1.68 2.58 3.74
CA VAL A 370 1.84 1.28 3.09
C VAL A 370 1.85 0.16 4.13
N ALA A 371 2.62 0.32 5.21
CA ALA A 371 2.67 -0.64 6.31
C ALA A 371 1.44 -0.56 7.24
N LYS A 372 0.51 0.37 7.05
CA LYS A 372 -0.60 0.65 7.98
C LYS A 372 -0.12 0.92 9.41
N ALA A 373 0.98 1.65 9.51
CA ALA A 373 1.57 2.06 10.78
C ALA A 373 0.94 3.35 11.31
N ASP A 374 1.01 3.53 12.62
CA ASP A 374 0.65 4.76 13.33
C ASP A 374 -0.73 5.32 12.96
N GLU A 375 -0.80 6.52 12.36
CA GLU A 375 -2.08 7.15 12.02
C GLU A 375 -2.86 6.40 10.92
N TYR A 376 -2.20 5.48 10.21
CA TYR A 376 -2.77 4.72 9.10
C TYR A 376 -3.25 3.32 9.50
N GLY A 377 -3.01 2.87 10.73
CA GLY A 377 -3.48 1.57 11.21
C GLY A 377 -3.02 1.17 12.61
N SER A 378 -3.03 -0.13 12.88
CA SER A 378 -2.64 -0.68 14.19
C SER A 378 -1.19 -1.18 14.25
N ASN A 379 -0.42 -0.96 13.17
CA ASN A 379 0.98 -1.36 13.12
C ASN A 379 1.84 -0.28 13.75
N VAL A 380 3.01 -0.69 14.21
CA VAL A 380 4.11 0.21 14.56
C VAL A 380 4.90 0.52 13.30
N HIS A 381 5.56 1.67 13.28
CA HIS A 381 6.47 2.05 12.20
C HIS A 381 7.46 0.92 11.89
N VAL A 382 7.67 0.67 10.61
CA VAL A 382 8.59 -0.36 10.12
C VAL A 382 9.92 0.30 9.80
N SER A 383 10.96 -0.14 10.50
CA SER A 383 12.31 0.41 10.42
C SER A 383 13.30 -0.67 10.01
N ASP A 384 14.55 -0.27 9.84
CA ASP A 384 15.67 -1.18 9.68
C ASP A 384 16.32 -1.46 11.03
N LEU A 385 15.87 -2.55 11.66
CA LEU A 385 16.23 -2.83 13.04
C LEU A 385 17.73 -3.09 13.19
N LYS A 386 18.31 -2.54 14.26
CA LYS A 386 19.67 -2.80 14.70
C LYS A 386 19.65 -3.54 16.02
N VAL A 387 20.41 -4.64 16.10
CA VAL A 387 20.53 -5.43 17.32
C VAL A 387 21.85 -5.10 18.00
N GLY A 388 21.75 -4.65 19.25
CA GLY A 388 22.88 -4.27 20.07
C GLY A 388 23.26 -5.36 21.06
N TYR A 389 24.55 -5.61 21.23
CA TYR A 389 25.05 -6.42 22.33
C TYR A 389 26.16 -5.69 23.09
N ARG A 390 26.13 -5.81 24.42
CA ARG A 390 27.13 -5.17 25.26
C ARG A 390 28.37 -6.05 25.35
N GLN A 391 29.51 -5.63 24.85
CA GLN A 391 30.76 -6.36 25.00
C GLN A 391 31.20 -6.47 26.47
N THR A 392 32.10 -7.40 26.79
CA THR A 392 32.66 -7.60 28.14
C THR A 392 33.39 -6.36 28.68
N ASN A 393 33.95 -5.52 27.81
CA ASN A 393 34.54 -4.22 28.13
C ASN A 393 33.50 -3.10 28.38
N ARG A 394 32.20 -3.42 28.36
CA ARG A 394 31.04 -2.53 28.50
C ARG A 394 30.74 -1.62 27.31
N VAL A 395 31.43 -1.78 26.18
CA VAL A 395 31.13 -1.09 24.91
C VAL A 395 29.92 -1.76 24.25
N MET A 396 28.98 -0.98 23.72
CA MET A 396 27.88 -1.52 22.92
C MET A 396 28.35 -1.67 21.47
N LYS A 397 28.16 -2.85 20.87
CA LYS A 397 28.27 -3.05 19.43
C LYS A 397 26.86 -3.24 18.85
N TRP A 398 26.62 -2.67 17.69
CA TRP A 398 25.36 -2.74 16.95
C TRP A 398 25.60 -3.35 15.58
N PHE A 399 24.62 -4.10 15.08
CA PHE A 399 24.61 -4.58 13.70
C PHE A 399 23.19 -4.53 13.14
N GLY A 400 23.05 -4.24 11.84
CA GLY A 400 21.77 -4.20 11.15
C GLY A 400 21.20 -5.60 10.90
N VAL A 401 19.88 -5.74 10.98
CA VAL A 401 19.18 -6.99 10.69
C VAL A 401 18.78 -7.05 9.22
N TYR A 402 19.78 -7.29 8.36
CA TYR A 402 19.58 -7.46 6.92
C TYR A 402 19.95 -8.86 6.43
N GLY A 403 19.21 -9.35 5.46
CA GLY A 403 19.47 -10.59 4.77
C GLY A 403 18.95 -11.84 5.49
N PRO A 404 18.96 -12.99 4.79
CA PRO A 404 18.35 -14.22 5.26
C PRO A 404 18.88 -14.73 6.61
N ASN A 405 20.16 -14.54 6.91
CA ASN A 405 20.76 -15.01 8.17
C ASN A 405 20.20 -14.24 9.38
N TYR A 406 20.28 -12.91 9.33
CA TYR A 406 19.97 -12.06 10.46
C TYR A 406 18.46 -11.99 10.70
N CYS A 407 17.65 -11.93 9.65
CA CYS A 407 16.19 -11.96 9.80
C CYS A 407 15.70 -13.28 10.39
N LYS A 408 16.31 -14.42 9.98
CA LYS A 408 15.99 -15.73 10.59
C LYS A 408 16.36 -15.81 12.06
N ALA A 409 17.44 -15.17 12.46
CA ALA A 409 17.81 -15.09 13.86
C ALA A 409 16.92 -14.14 14.66
N LEU A 410 16.48 -13.02 14.06
CA LEU A 410 15.54 -12.10 14.70
C LEU A 410 14.22 -12.80 15.02
N ALA A 411 13.73 -13.66 14.12
CA ALA A 411 12.56 -14.51 14.35
C ALA A 411 12.73 -15.55 15.49
N ARG A 412 13.92 -15.64 16.11
CA ARG A 412 14.21 -16.47 17.29
C ARG A 412 14.33 -15.65 18.57
N ILE A 413 14.45 -14.32 18.51
CA ILE A 413 14.66 -13.45 19.67
C ILE A 413 13.30 -13.03 20.27
N GLY A 414 13.20 -12.97 21.61
CA GLY A 414 11.94 -12.72 22.31
C GLY A 414 11.82 -11.40 23.07
N ALA A 415 10.65 -10.80 22.88
CA ALA A 415 9.78 -10.17 23.88
C ALA A 415 8.30 -10.41 23.49
N VAL A 416 7.97 -11.64 23.03
CA VAL A 416 6.97 -11.97 21.98
C VAL A 416 7.64 -11.83 20.58
N PRO A 417 8.20 -12.92 20.00
CA PRO A 417 9.11 -12.98 18.83
C PRO A 417 8.58 -12.46 17.49
N SER A 418 7.48 -11.73 17.51
CA SER A 418 6.80 -11.20 16.33
C SER A 418 6.68 -9.69 16.32
N ALA A 419 6.90 -9.02 17.45
CA ALA A 419 6.91 -7.57 17.48
C ALA A 419 8.13 -7.02 16.70
N TYR A 420 9.30 -7.62 16.85
CA TYR A 420 10.48 -7.16 16.12
C TYR A 420 10.46 -7.54 14.65
N THR A 421 9.95 -8.72 14.30
CA THR A 421 9.87 -9.13 12.88
C THR A 421 8.84 -8.32 12.10
N ILE A 422 7.75 -7.86 12.73
CA ILE A 422 6.80 -6.95 12.08
C ILE A 422 7.32 -5.51 11.97
N MET A 423 8.23 -5.11 12.87
CA MET A 423 8.91 -3.81 12.82
C MET A 423 10.11 -3.78 11.87
N ASN A 424 10.59 -4.94 11.39
CA ASN A 424 11.76 -5.00 10.52
C ASN A 424 11.34 -5.16 9.06
N SER A 425 11.67 -4.18 8.23
CA SER A 425 11.31 -4.19 6.80
C SER A 425 11.84 -5.46 6.12
N ASP A 426 13.13 -5.78 6.29
CA ASP A 426 13.74 -6.91 5.60
C ASP A 426 13.20 -8.28 6.05
N SER A 427 12.70 -8.41 7.29
CA SER A 427 12.01 -9.63 7.76
C SER A 427 10.70 -9.86 7.01
N LEU A 428 9.90 -8.80 6.83
CA LEU A 428 8.64 -8.84 6.06
C LEU A 428 8.92 -9.16 4.59
N VAL A 429 9.90 -8.48 3.98
CA VAL A 429 10.26 -8.71 2.58
C VAL A 429 10.82 -10.10 2.35
N LEU A 430 11.66 -10.61 3.24
CA LEU A 430 12.22 -11.95 3.13
C LEU A 430 11.16 -13.04 3.30
N TYR A 431 10.16 -12.85 4.17
CA TYR A 431 9.01 -13.74 4.19
C TYR A 431 8.29 -13.73 2.83
N ALA A 432 7.95 -12.55 2.30
CA ALA A 432 7.25 -12.40 1.03
C ALA A 432 8.01 -13.03 -0.16
N LEU A 433 9.32 -12.74 -0.26
CA LEU A 433 10.19 -13.28 -1.29
C LEU A 433 10.37 -14.79 -1.14
N THR A 434 10.54 -15.29 0.09
CA THR A 434 10.65 -16.74 0.34
C THR A 434 9.37 -17.47 -0.04
N LYS A 435 8.19 -16.93 0.29
CA LYS A 435 6.90 -17.49 -0.16
C LYS A 435 6.84 -17.59 -1.68
N TYR A 436 7.25 -16.53 -2.39
CA TYR A 436 7.28 -16.51 -3.84
C TYR A 436 8.24 -17.55 -4.43
N VAL A 437 9.47 -17.63 -3.90
CA VAL A 437 10.50 -18.60 -4.34
C VAL A 437 10.07 -20.03 -4.02
N HIS A 438 9.58 -20.29 -2.80
CA HIS A 438 9.06 -21.59 -2.37
C HIS A 438 7.98 -22.10 -3.33
N ASN A 439 7.03 -21.23 -3.71
CA ASN A 439 5.99 -21.58 -4.68
C ASN A 439 6.55 -21.94 -6.07
N LYS A 440 7.60 -21.26 -6.52
CA LYS A 440 8.24 -21.53 -7.82
C LYS A 440 9.07 -22.82 -7.81
N LEU A 441 9.75 -23.10 -6.71
CA LEU A 441 10.56 -24.31 -6.51
C LEU A 441 9.72 -25.57 -6.24
N GLY A 442 8.53 -25.40 -5.65
CA GLY A 442 7.74 -26.49 -5.07
C GLY A 442 8.41 -27.13 -3.84
N ALA A 443 9.42 -26.48 -3.27
CA ALA A 443 10.15 -26.91 -2.09
C ALA A 443 10.68 -25.69 -1.32
N PHE A 444 10.75 -25.77 0.00
CA PHE A 444 11.19 -24.66 0.85
C PHE A 444 12.71 -24.43 0.74
N PRO A 445 13.18 -23.23 0.34
CA PRO A 445 14.59 -22.88 0.30
C PRO A 445 15.12 -22.58 1.71
N TYR A 446 15.43 -23.64 2.46
CA TYR A 446 15.76 -23.54 3.88
C TYR A 446 17.15 -22.93 4.18
N ARG A 447 18.01 -22.73 3.18
CA ARG A 447 19.34 -22.13 3.40
C ARG A 447 19.28 -20.60 3.31
N PRO A 448 20.10 -19.88 4.07
CA PRO A 448 20.86 -20.37 5.22
C PRO A 448 19.92 -20.88 6.31
N LEU A 449 20.37 -21.90 7.04
CA LEU A 449 19.56 -22.54 8.07
C LEU A 449 19.29 -21.54 9.20
N ALA A 450 18.04 -21.46 9.65
CA ALA A 450 17.69 -20.71 10.86
C ALA A 450 18.47 -21.27 12.06
N PRO A 451 18.85 -20.43 13.04
CA PRO A 451 19.42 -20.90 14.29
C PRO A 451 18.55 -22.01 14.93
N PRO A 452 19.18 -23.04 15.55
CA PRO A 452 18.45 -24.09 16.26
C PRO A 452 17.53 -23.48 17.32
N PRO A 453 16.27 -23.89 17.40
CA PRO A 453 15.43 -23.58 18.54
C PRO A 453 16.07 -24.09 19.84
N PRO A 454 16.16 -23.29 20.91
CA PRO A 454 16.74 -23.73 22.18
C PRO A 454 15.82 -24.70 22.92
N GLN A 455 16.36 -25.77 23.50
CA GLN A 455 15.63 -26.70 24.38
C GLN A 455 15.34 -26.12 25.76
N SER A 456 16.27 -25.30 26.25
CA SER A 456 16.18 -24.55 27.49
C SER A 456 16.94 -23.24 27.32
N VAL A 457 16.55 -22.21 28.06
CA VAL A 457 17.33 -20.98 28.15
C VAL A 457 18.27 -21.08 29.35
N GLU A 458 19.48 -21.62 29.15
CA GLU A 458 20.61 -21.42 30.05
C GLU A 458 21.44 -20.24 29.56
N ILE A 459 21.74 -19.28 30.45
CA ILE A 459 22.54 -18.12 30.10
C ILE A 459 23.97 -18.32 30.63
N PRO A 460 25.03 -18.25 29.80
CA PRO A 460 25.06 -17.67 28.46
C PRO A 460 24.55 -18.54 27.31
N MET A 461 23.76 -17.93 26.42
CA MET A 461 23.15 -18.59 25.27
C MET A 461 23.86 -18.20 23.97
N VAL A 462 24.23 -19.19 23.15
CA VAL A 462 24.92 -19.00 21.87
C VAL A 462 23.89 -18.98 20.73
N SER A 463 23.76 -17.87 19.99
CA SER A 463 23.14 -17.86 18.67
C SER A 463 24.20 -18.27 17.64
N PRO A 464 24.11 -19.46 17.01
CA PRO A 464 25.13 -19.92 16.08
C PRO A 464 25.31 -18.94 14.93
N LYS A 465 26.56 -18.52 14.70
CA LYS A 465 26.97 -17.54 13.70
C LYS A 465 26.54 -16.09 13.94
N MET A 466 26.15 -15.73 15.17
CA MET A 466 25.92 -14.33 15.54
C MET A 466 26.61 -13.99 16.86
N LEU A 467 25.97 -14.22 18.00
CA LEU A 467 26.45 -13.73 19.28
C LEU A 467 26.07 -14.67 20.44
N THR A 468 26.93 -14.70 21.45
CA THR A 468 26.69 -15.36 22.74
C THR A 468 26.17 -14.32 23.72
N VAL A 469 24.96 -14.47 24.28
CA VAL A 469 24.36 -13.55 25.26
C VAL A 469 24.58 -14.06 26.69
N TYR A 470 25.05 -13.23 27.62
CA TYR A 470 25.30 -13.50 29.04
C TYR A 470 24.18 -12.95 29.96
N PRO A 471 24.07 -13.41 31.23
CA PRO A 471 22.94 -13.08 32.10
C PRO A 471 22.82 -11.60 32.45
N ASN A 472 23.90 -10.86 32.29
CA ASN A 472 23.99 -9.42 32.53
C ASN A 472 23.66 -8.58 31.26
N GLY A 473 23.09 -9.21 30.22
CA GLY A 473 22.81 -8.59 28.93
C GLY A 473 24.05 -8.29 28.09
N THR A 474 25.23 -8.79 28.49
CA THR A 474 26.45 -8.68 27.66
C THR A 474 26.50 -9.79 26.62
N GLY A 475 27.28 -9.63 25.56
CA GLY A 475 27.52 -10.69 24.61
C GLY A 475 28.90 -10.66 23.97
N VAL A 476 29.28 -11.75 23.33
CA VAL A 476 30.50 -11.86 22.51
C VAL A 476 30.14 -12.46 21.16
N GLU A 477 30.77 -11.94 20.10
CA GLU A 477 30.64 -12.49 18.76
C GLU A 477 31.18 -13.93 18.70
N VAL A 478 30.56 -14.77 17.88
CA VAL A 478 31.04 -16.14 17.66
C VAL A 478 32.24 -16.11 16.70
N PRO A 479 33.40 -16.71 17.02
CA PRO A 479 34.57 -16.67 16.14
C PRO A 479 34.28 -17.15 14.70
N ASN A 480 34.84 -16.46 13.70
CA ASN A 480 34.61 -16.67 12.25
C ASN A 480 33.22 -16.27 11.72
N THR A 481 32.50 -15.41 12.44
CA THR A 481 31.44 -14.60 11.85
C THR A 481 32.04 -13.25 11.45
N THR A 482 31.56 -12.67 10.36
CA THR A 482 31.70 -11.25 10.10
C THR A 482 30.38 -10.61 10.49
N LEU A 483 30.21 -10.29 11.78
CA LEU A 483 29.21 -9.30 12.20
C LEU A 483 29.64 -7.87 11.81
N ASP A 484 30.87 -7.73 11.33
CA ASP A 484 31.52 -6.46 10.97
C ASP A 484 30.93 -5.84 9.70
N ASP A 485 29.78 -5.20 9.86
CA ASP A 485 29.58 -3.85 9.34
C ASP A 485 29.89 -2.88 10.52
N GLU A 486 31.15 -2.88 11.01
CA GLU A 486 31.59 -2.11 12.19
C GLU A 486 31.32 -0.61 12.03
N ALA A 487 30.17 -0.17 12.51
CA ALA A 487 29.85 1.23 12.70
C ALA A 487 30.13 1.62 14.17
N GLU A 488 31.31 2.15 14.47
CA GLU A 488 31.49 2.92 15.71
C GLU A 488 30.74 4.26 15.56
N TRP A 489 29.49 4.32 16.01
CA TRP A 489 28.67 5.53 15.95
C TRP A 489 29.30 6.68 16.76
N SER A 490 29.62 7.80 16.11
CA SER A 490 30.15 9.04 16.71
C SER A 490 29.30 10.24 16.28
N PRO A 491 28.72 11.04 17.22
CA PRO A 491 27.87 12.19 16.89
C PRO A 491 28.57 13.39 16.21
N ASN A 492 29.87 13.30 15.90
CA ASN A 492 30.72 14.46 15.61
C ASN A 492 31.44 14.40 14.25
N GLU A 493 31.08 13.50 13.34
CA GLU A 493 31.74 13.39 12.03
C GLU A 493 30.88 13.99 10.91
N GLU A 494 31.14 15.26 10.59
CA GLU A 494 30.62 15.97 9.41
C GLU A 494 31.32 15.47 8.12
N VAL A 495 30.94 14.32 7.57
CA VAL A 495 31.27 13.91 6.18
C VAL A 495 30.14 13.01 5.65
N CYS A 496 29.77 13.18 4.38
CA CYS A 496 28.80 12.39 3.58
C CYS A 496 28.45 11.04 4.21
N ALA A 497 27.17 10.78 4.51
CA ALA A 497 26.71 9.75 5.44
C ALA A 497 27.53 8.46 5.31
N ALA A 498 28.46 8.28 6.24
CA ALA A 498 29.03 6.97 6.49
C ALA A 498 27.96 6.02 7.05
N PHE A 499 26.82 6.54 7.52
CA PHE A 499 25.77 5.75 8.18
C PHE A 499 24.41 6.43 8.04
N ASP A 500 23.57 5.86 7.16
CA ASP A 500 22.11 5.69 7.25
C ASP A 500 21.36 6.58 8.28
N ASP A 501 20.84 7.71 7.83
CA ASP A 501 20.14 8.69 8.65
C ASP A 501 18.92 9.36 7.97
N GLU A 502 17.83 8.59 7.74
CA GLU A 502 16.48 9.19 7.84
C GLU A 502 15.31 8.26 8.27
N ASP A 503 15.54 6.97 8.62
CA ASP A 503 14.46 6.03 9.03
C ASP A 503 14.30 5.83 10.55
N HIS A 504 14.57 6.85 11.37
CA HIS A 504 14.45 6.81 12.84
C HIS A 504 15.44 5.86 13.56
N ASP A 505 16.56 5.52 12.92
CA ASP A 505 17.58 4.60 13.48
C ASP A 505 18.32 5.08 14.74
N ALA A 506 18.23 6.39 15.04
CA ALA A 506 18.72 6.97 16.30
C ALA A 506 17.66 6.92 17.42
N ASP A 507 16.46 6.44 17.14
CA ASP A 507 15.40 6.30 18.13
C ASP A 507 15.72 5.09 19.05
N PRO A 508 15.82 5.27 20.37
CA PRO A 508 15.92 4.15 21.31
C PRO A 508 14.80 3.10 21.19
N THR A 509 13.72 3.37 20.45
CA THR A 509 12.67 2.38 20.13
C THR A 509 13.07 1.33 19.09
N VAL A 510 14.02 1.61 18.19
CA VAL A 510 14.57 0.61 17.23
C VAL A 510 15.65 -0.27 17.86
N MET A 511 16.07 0.04 19.09
CA MET A 511 17.09 -0.67 19.84
C MET A 511 16.49 -1.85 20.61
N VAL A 512 16.75 -3.07 20.14
CA VAL A 512 16.20 -4.29 20.76
C VAL A 512 17.12 -4.83 21.86
N THR A 513 16.61 -4.94 23.09
CA THR A 513 17.25 -5.72 24.16
C THR A 513 16.61 -7.10 24.26
N ILE A 514 17.42 -8.14 24.09
CA ILE A 514 16.98 -9.54 24.13
C ILE A 514 16.59 -9.91 25.57
N THR A 515 15.32 -10.21 25.81
CA THR A 515 14.82 -10.54 27.16
C THR A 515 14.26 -11.95 27.29
N THR A 516 13.79 -12.56 26.19
CA THR A 516 13.22 -13.92 26.17
C THR A 516 13.56 -14.63 24.85
N TRP A 517 13.28 -15.93 24.73
CA TRP A 517 13.48 -16.74 23.51
C TRP A 517 12.41 -17.83 23.43
N PRO A 518 11.84 -18.13 22.25
CA PRO A 518 10.98 -19.29 22.08
C PRO A 518 11.78 -20.57 22.23
N LEU A 519 11.23 -21.50 22.99
CA LEU A 519 11.80 -22.84 23.19
C LEU A 519 11.35 -23.77 22.07
N GLU A 520 12.01 -24.92 21.91
CA GLU A 520 11.58 -26.00 21.00
C GLU A 520 10.07 -26.31 21.15
N THR A 521 9.52 -26.24 22.37
CA THR A 521 8.10 -26.46 22.66
C THR A 521 7.16 -25.46 22.00
N ASP A 522 7.66 -24.28 21.59
CA ASP A 522 6.86 -23.25 20.94
C ASP A 522 6.77 -23.46 19.42
N TYR A 523 7.48 -24.46 18.87
CA TYR A 523 7.50 -24.77 17.44
C TYR A 523 6.66 -26.01 17.13
N PRO A 524 6.00 -26.05 15.95
CA PRO A 524 5.33 -27.27 15.50
C PRO A 524 6.31 -28.44 15.37
N ALA A 525 5.92 -29.63 15.83
CA ALA A 525 6.75 -30.83 15.74
C ALA A 525 7.14 -31.19 14.29
N THR A 526 6.28 -30.88 13.32
CA THR A 526 6.54 -31.04 11.88
C THR A 526 7.66 -30.12 11.39
N TYR A 527 7.71 -28.89 11.91
CA TYR A 527 8.80 -27.95 11.64
C TYR A 527 10.11 -28.44 12.26
N LEU A 528 10.12 -28.83 13.54
CA LEU A 528 11.32 -29.35 14.21
C LEU A 528 11.91 -30.59 13.52
N SER A 529 11.04 -31.49 13.06
CA SER A 529 11.44 -32.67 12.29
C SER A 529 12.10 -32.29 10.96
N SER A 530 11.50 -31.33 10.25
CA SER A 530 12.04 -30.82 8.98
C SER A 530 13.38 -30.10 9.18
N TRP A 531 13.45 -29.22 10.19
CA TRP A 531 14.65 -28.49 10.58
C TRP A 531 15.81 -29.44 10.92
N SER A 532 15.55 -30.50 11.69
CA SER A 532 16.56 -31.51 12.05
C SER A 532 17.11 -32.22 10.81
N SER A 533 16.25 -32.54 9.85
CA SER A 533 16.63 -33.12 8.56
C SER A 533 17.52 -32.17 7.76
N TRP A 534 17.13 -30.89 7.64
CA TRP A 534 17.91 -29.85 6.94
C TRP A 534 19.26 -29.58 7.58
N ALA A 535 19.35 -29.67 8.90
CA ALA A 535 20.58 -29.53 9.67
C ALA A 535 21.55 -30.72 9.49
N GLY A 536 21.12 -31.79 8.81
CA GLY A 536 21.91 -33.02 8.66
C GLY A 536 22.11 -33.75 9.99
N LEU A 537 21.23 -33.50 10.97
CA LEU A 537 21.22 -34.24 12.21
C LEU A 537 20.74 -35.64 11.90
N ILE A 538 21.52 -36.64 12.31
CA ILE A 538 21.07 -38.03 12.27
C ILE A 538 19.77 -38.05 13.07
N PRO A 539 18.64 -38.53 12.53
CA PRO A 539 17.46 -38.75 13.34
C PRO A 539 17.94 -39.65 14.46
N THR A 540 18.02 -39.11 15.67
CA THR A 540 18.30 -39.93 16.83
C THR A 540 17.26 -41.02 16.72
N THR A 541 17.70 -42.25 16.52
CA THR A 541 16.86 -43.40 16.83
C THR A 541 16.65 -43.32 18.33
N THR A 542 15.83 -42.37 18.76
CA THR A 542 14.85 -42.68 19.79
C THR A 542 14.27 -43.97 19.27
N ALA A 543 14.48 -45.01 20.06
CA ALA A 543 13.74 -46.23 19.91
C ALA A 543 12.29 -45.86 19.58
N VAL A 544 11.57 -46.79 18.97
CA VAL A 544 10.15 -46.87 19.24
C VAL A 544 10.00 -46.99 20.77
N THR A 545 10.05 -45.89 21.50
CA THR A 545 9.26 -45.70 22.69
C THR A 545 7.87 -45.63 22.12
N THR A 546 7.24 -46.81 22.07
CA THR A 546 5.83 -47.00 22.33
C THR A 546 5.31 -45.79 23.05
N ALA A 547 4.33 -45.10 22.43
CA ALA A 547 3.61 -43.96 22.98
C ALA A 547 3.89 -43.77 24.47
N THR A 548 4.70 -42.76 24.82
CA THR A 548 4.73 -42.31 26.21
C THR A 548 3.28 -42.02 26.54
N ALA A 549 2.74 -42.83 27.46
CA ALA A 549 1.36 -42.75 27.87
C ALA A 549 1.05 -41.29 28.16
N THR A 550 -0.09 -40.82 27.65
CA THR A 550 -0.78 -39.64 28.17
C THR A 550 -0.56 -39.60 29.68
N PRO A 551 -0.09 -38.48 30.27
CA PRO A 551 0.10 -38.41 31.71
C PRO A 551 -1.16 -38.97 32.37
N THR A 552 -1.00 -39.98 33.23
CA THR A 552 -2.17 -40.60 33.86
C THR A 552 -2.76 -39.55 34.79
N ALA A 553 -4.02 -39.18 34.57
CA ALA A 553 -4.71 -38.21 35.41
C ALA A 553 -4.58 -38.65 36.88
N THR A 554 -4.07 -37.77 37.73
CA THR A 554 -3.93 -38.07 39.17
C THR A 554 -5.29 -38.04 39.87
N TRP A 555 -6.25 -37.33 39.27
CA TRP A 555 -7.65 -37.28 39.68
C TRP A 555 -8.54 -37.02 38.45
N ALA A 556 -9.79 -37.47 38.52
CA ALA A 556 -10.81 -37.19 37.53
C ALA A 556 -12.16 -36.89 38.21
N ILE A 557 -12.88 -35.90 37.69
CA ILE A 557 -14.22 -35.53 38.15
C ILE A 557 -15.19 -35.69 36.97
N PRO A 558 -15.98 -36.77 36.92
CA PRO A 558 -17.13 -36.88 36.06
C PRO A 558 -18.29 -36.06 36.65
N ILE A 559 -18.89 -35.21 35.83
CA ILE A 559 -19.97 -34.30 36.17
C ILE A 559 -21.17 -34.62 35.31
N TYR A 560 -22.27 -35.00 35.96
CA TYR A 560 -23.44 -35.63 35.34
C TYR A 560 -24.63 -34.69 35.23
N ALA A 561 -25.41 -34.88 34.16
CA ALA A 561 -26.64 -34.15 33.87
C ALA A 561 -27.85 -34.58 34.70
N GLU A 562 -27.75 -35.68 35.46
CA GLU A 562 -28.82 -36.17 36.35
C GLU A 562 -28.30 -36.36 37.78
N GLU A 563 -29.22 -36.45 38.75
CA GLU A 563 -28.89 -36.85 40.12
C GLU A 563 -28.42 -38.31 40.18
N ASN A 564 -27.56 -38.64 41.14
CA ASN A 564 -27.00 -39.99 41.35
C ASN A 564 -26.03 -40.46 40.24
N CYS A 565 -25.31 -39.54 39.61
CA CYS A 565 -24.26 -39.83 38.64
C CYS A 565 -24.75 -40.65 37.43
N ALA A 566 -25.90 -40.25 36.89
CA ALA A 566 -26.52 -40.86 35.72
C ALA A 566 -26.65 -39.86 34.56
N GLY A 567 -26.86 -40.38 33.35
CA GLY A 567 -27.05 -39.56 32.15
C GLY A 567 -25.74 -39.04 31.52
N ASP A 568 -25.90 -38.06 30.64
CA ASP A 568 -24.80 -37.43 29.91
C ASP A 568 -23.85 -36.71 30.87
N HIS A 569 -22.54 -36.78 30.60
CA HIS A 569 -21.55 -36.25 31.52
C HIS A 569 -20.30 -35.76 30.80
N TYR A 570 -19.61 -34.79 31.41
CA TYR A 570 -18.23 -34.46 31.05
C TYR A 570 -17.28 -34.99 32.12
N ILE A 571 -16.08 -35.39 31.71
CA ILE A 571 -15.01 -35.79 32.63
C ILE A 571 -13.93 -34.72 32.55
N VAL A 572 -13.61 -34.14 33.70
CA VAL A 572 -12.45 -33.27 33.88
C VAL A 572 -11.32 -34.10 34.50
N GLU A 573 -10.20 -34.22 33.79
CA GLU A 573 -9.01 -34.93 34.22
C GLU A 573 -7.90 -33.93 34.52
N GLY A 574 -7.28 -34.00 35.70
CA GLY A 574 -6.19 -33.08 36.10
C GLY A 574 -4.90 -33.77 36.53
N HIS A 575 -3.80 -33.00 36.48
CA HIS A 575 -2.46 -33.45 36.85
C HIS A 575 -1.90 -32.58 38.00
N ASN A 576 -2.08 -33.01 39.26
CA ASN A 576 -1.49 -32.28 40.37
C ASN A 576 0.01 -32.62 40.48
N GLN A 577 0.87 -31.64 40.17
CA GLN A 577 2.24 -31.62 40.69
C GLN A 577 2.31 -30.61 41.84
N ASP A 578 2.70 -31.09 43.02
CA ASP A 578 2.83 -30.36 44.29
C ASP A 578 3.62 -29.04 44.17
N THR A 579 2.92 -27.95 43.83
CA THR A 579 3.43 -26.59 43.99
C THR A 579 2.32 -25.69 44.52
N THR A 580 2.67 -24.76 45.40
CA THR A 580 1.73 -23.84 46.08
C THR A 580 1.00 -22.88 45.14
N SER A 581 1.39 -22.83 43.85
CA SER A 581 0.80 -22.01 42.79
C SER A 581 -0.35 -22.68 42.02
N ASN A 582 -0.54 -24.00 42.13
CA ASN A 582 -1.51 -24.76 41.33
C ASN A 582 -2.72 -25.27 42.15
N ARG A 583 -3.26 -24.46 43.07
CA ARG A 583 -4.30 -24.91 44.02
C ARG A 583 -5.74 -24.70 43.53
N CYS A 584 -5.96 -24.42 42.25
CA CYS A 584 -7.27 -23.96 41.77
C CYS A 584 -7.79 -24.68 40.54
N LEU A 585 -9.02 -25.19 40.63
CA LEU A 585 -9.83 -25.62 39.48
C LEU A 585 -10.92 -24.56 39.22
N LEU A 586 -10.80 -23.83 38.12
CA LEU A 586 -11.86 -22.92 37.64
C LEU A 586 -12.74 -23.65 36.63
N ILE A 587 -13.94 -24.04 37.06
CA ILE A 587 -14.90 -24.80 36.24
C ILE A 587 -15.39 -23.98 35.02
N SER A 588 -15.37 -22.65 35.11
CA SER A 588 -15.78 -21.73 34.03
C SER A 588 -14.80 -21.61 32.85
N ASP A 589 -13.51 -21.98 33.01
CA ASP A 589 -12.46 -21.83 31.97
C ASP A 589 -11.88 -23.17 31.49
N LEU A 590 -12.70 -24.23 31.50
CA LEU A 590 -12.28 -25.55 31.02
C LEU A 590 -12.20 -25.60 29.49
N ARG A 591 -10.99 -25.75 28.92
CA ARG A 591 -10.76 -25.92 27.48
C ARG A 591 -10.51 -27.38 27.10
N SER A 592 -10.99 -27.82 25.94
CA SER A 592 -10.91 -29.22 25.45
C SER A 592 -9.52 -29.68 24.99
N THR A 593 -8.51 -28.81 24.95
CA THR A 593 -7.19 -29.10 24.38
C THR A 593 -6.02 -28.77 25.29
N ASP A 594 -6.25 -28.33 26.53
CA ASP A 594 -5.16 -28.12 27.48
C ASP A 594 -4.67 -29.48 28.01
N THR A 595 -3.42 -29.80 27.70
CA THR A 595 -2.72 -31.02 28.17
C THR A 595 -1.66 -30.72 29.21
N THR A 596 -1.59 -29.48 29.69
CA THR A 596 -0.59 -29.01 30.63
C THR A 596 -1.12 -28.79 32.05
N SER A 597 -2.44 -28.62 32.23
CA SER A 597 -3.06 -28.40 33.55
C SER A 597 -4.27 -29.31 33.85
N ALA A 598 -5.34 -29.25 33.05
CA ALA A 598 -6.51 -30.12 33.12
C ALA A 598 -7.15 -30.29 31.72
N SER A 599 -7.62 -31.50 31.38
CA SER A 599 -8.28 -31.78 30.11
C SER A 599 -9.75 -32.14 30.31
N CYS A 600 -10.63 -31.66 29.42
CA CYS A 600 -12.08 -31.90 29.47
C CYS A 600 -12.55 -32.76 28.30
N ARG A 601 -13.33 -33.83 28.57
CA ARG A 601 -13.95 -34.70 27.56
C ARG A 601 -15.46 -34.81 27.76
N TRP A 602 -16.25 -34.67 26.69
CA TRP A 602 -17.71 -34.78 26.73
C TRP A 602 -18.19 -36.15 26.22
N TYR A 603 -19.02 -36.85 26.99
CA TYR A 603 -19.62 -38.14 26.63
C TYR A 603 -21.14 -37.99 26.61
N SER A 604 -21.75 -38.22 25.45
CA SER A 604 -23.21 -38.12 25.27
C SER A 604 -23.85 -39.47 24.95
N SER A 605 -25.10 -39.65 25.38
CA SER A 605 -26.00 -40.75 25.02
C SER A 605 -25.43 -42.15 25.29
N GLY A 606 -24.64 -42.31 26.35
CA GLY A 606 -24.03 -43.59 26.72
C GLY A 606 -22.96 -44.09 25.74
N SER A 607 -22.36 -43.18 24.95
CA SER A 607 -21.27 -43.52 24.03
C SER A 607 -19.93 -43.66 24.75
N ASP A 608 -19.12 -44.64 24.32
CA ASP A 608 -17.72 -44.82 24.75
C ASP A 608 -16.74 -43.87 24.03
N THR A 609 -17.24 -42.99 23.15
CA THR A 609 -16.44 -42.01 22.40
C THR A 609 -16.77 -40.59 22.83
N TYR A 610 -15.75 -39.76 23.03
CA TYR A 610 -15.91 -38.37 23.48
C TYR A 610 -15.82 -37.34 22.35
N THR A 611 -16.42 -36.17 22.56
CA THR A 611 -16.21 -34.95 21.75
C THR A 611 -15.71 -33.78 22.62
N SER A 612 -15.60 -32.57 22.04
CA SER A 612 -15.19 -31.37 22.79
C SER A 612 -16.22 -30.98 23.84
N CYS A 613 -15.77 -30.53 25.01
CA CYS A 613 -16.66 -29.96 26.04
C CYS A 613 -17.41 -28.69 25.59
N ASP A 614 -16.97 -28.05 24.52
CA ASP A 614 -17.67 -26.92 23.89
C ASP A 614 -18.97 -27.35 23.20
N GLU A 615 -19.16 -28.65 22.94
CA GLU A 615 -20.37 -29.22 22.32
C GLU A 615 -21.37 -29.73 23.36
N SER A 616 -21.07 -29.57 24.66
CA SER A 616 -21.94 -30.04 25.75
C SER A 616 -23.23 -29.21 25.85
N SER A 617 -24.37 -29.87 25.98
CA SER A 617 -25.67 -29.25 26.26
C SER A 617 -25.93 -29.00 27.74
N LEU A 618 -24.94 -29.27 28.61
CA LEU A 618 -25.08 -29.26 30.06
C LEU A 618 -24.80 -27.85 30.60
N THR A 619 -25.84 -27.21 31.14
CA THR A 619 -25.79 -25.83 31.64
C THR A 619 -25.60 -25.74 33.15
N GLU A 620 -26.01 -26.76 33.92
CA GLU A 620 -25.81 -26.82 35.38
C GLU A 620 -25.45 -28.26 35.82
N PRO A 621 -24.41 -28.47 36.65
CA PRO A 621 -24.08 -29.78 37.19
C PRO A 621 -25.12 -30.23 38.23
N LEU A 622 -25.63 -31.46 38.13
CA LEU A 622 -26.59 -32.00 39.12
C LEU A 622 -25.97 -33.05 40.07
N SER A 623 -24.90 -33.72 39.65
CA SER A 623 -24.09 -34.55 40.55
C SER A 623 -22.67 -34.77 40.02
N TRP A 624 -21.70 -35.00 40.92
CA TRP A 624 -20.31 -35.31 40.55
C TRP A 624 -19.64 -36.22 41.58
N GLN A 625 -18.51 -36.81 41.18
CA GLN A 625 -17.73 -37.70 42.05
C GLN A 625 -16.23 -37.56 41.81
N LEU A 626 -15.48 -37.17 42.83
CA LEU A 626 -14.02 -37.17 42.72
C LEU A 626 -13.49 -38.62 42.70
N SER A 627 -12.70 -38.96 41.68
CA SER A 627 -12.05 -40.26 41.52
C SER A 627 -10.54 -40.11 41.43
N GLY A 628 -9.79 -41.01 42.07
CA GLY A 628 -8.31 -40.94 42.20
C GLY A 628 -7.85 -41.49 43.55
N THR A 629 -6.58 -41.91 43.68
CA THR A 629 -6.08 -42.44 44.97
C THR A 629 -5.61 -41.29 45.86
N GLY A 630 -6.37 -40.95 46.90
CA GLY A 630 -6.01 -39.87 47.83
C GLY A 630 -6.14 -38.45 47.25
N ALA A 631 -6.99 -38.28 46.24
CA ALA A 631 -7.22 -36.98 45.62
C ALA A 631 -8.10 -36.08 46.51
N GLU A 632 -7.74 -34.80 46.55
CA GLU A 632 -8.51 -33.69 47.13
C GLU A 632 -8.60 -32.59 46.07
N CYS A 633 -9.78 -31.97 45.92
CA CYS A 633 -10.02 -30.87 45.00
C CYS A 633 -10.78 -29.76 45.72
N THR A 634 -10.39 -28.50 45.54
CA THR A 634 -11.08 -27.34 46.13
C THR A 634 -11.63 -26.47 45.02
N ALA A 635 -12.93 -26.23 45.02
CA ALA A 635 -13.61 -25.29 44.13
C ALA A 635 -13.71 -23.92 44.82
N PHE A 636 -13.32 -22.87 44.08
CA PHE A 636 -13.33 -21.48 44.55
C PHE A 636 -14.39 -20.68 43.79
N ASP A 637 -14.97 -19.68 44.45
CA ASP A 637 -16.00 -18.80 43.89
C ASP A 637 -15.45 -17.61 43.07
N ASN A 638 -14.12 -17.49 42.97
CA ASN A 638 -13.46 -16.36 42.33
C ASN A 638 -12.21 -16.76 41.52
N ASP A 639 -11.96 -16.02 40.43
CA ASP A 639 -10.84 -16.21 39.49
C ASP A 639 -9.45 -16.00 40.13
N SER A 640 -9.40 -15.50 41.37
CA SER A 640 -8.16 -15.14 42.07
C SER A 640 -7.71 -16.20 43.08
N CYS A 641 -8.50 -17.26 43.31
CA CYS A 641 -8.12 -18.39 44.17
C CYS A 641 -7.77 -18.00 45.61
N ASN A 642 -8.34 -16.89 46.09
CA ASN A 642 -8.05 -16.37 47.40
C ASN A 642 -8.91 -17.06 48.46
N ASP A 643 -8.29 -17.50 49.55
CA ASP A 643 -8.93 -18.11 50.71
C ASP A 643 -9.78 -17.05 51.45
N ASN A 644 -11.02 -16.87 51.01
CA ASN A 644 -12.02 -15.95 51.56
C ASN A 644 -13.01 -16.67 52.52
N ALA A 645 -12.75 -17.95 52.80
CA ALA A 645 -13.62 -18.89 53.54
C ALA A 645 -14.92 -19.32 52.83
N ASP A 646 -15.08 -18.98 51.53
CA ASP A 646 -16.19 -19.38 50.68
C ASP A 646 -15.67 -20.34 49.57
N GLN A 647 -15.23 -21.53 49.99
CA GLN A 647 -14.68 -22.57 49.10
C GLN A 647 -15.15 -23.96 49.50
N ASP A 648 -15.46 -24.80 48.52
CA ASP A 648 -15.91 -26.18 48.74
C ASP A 648 -14.77 -27.16 48.44
N ALA A 649 -14.41 -27.98 49.42
CA ALA A 649 -13.40 -29.02 49.27
C ALA A 649 -14.05 -30.38 49.14
N TYR A 650 -13.62 -31.14 48.13
CA TYR A 650 -14.08 -32.49 47.84
C TYR A 650 -12.94 -33.48 48.01
N THR A 651 -13.24 -34.59 48.67
CA THR A 651 -12.29 -35.68 48.88
C THR A 651 -12.84 -36.99 48.34
N THR A 652 -11.94 -37.90 47.95
CA THR A 652 -12.31 -39.24 47.46
C THR A 652 -13.02 -40.11 48.50
N SER A 653 -13.02 -39.72 49.78
CA SER A 653 -13.74 -40.40 50.87
C SER A 653 -15.21 -40.02 51.02
N GLU A 654 -15.67 -38.93 50.40
CA GLU A 654 -17.02 -38.37 50.63
C GLU A 654 -18.14 -38.99 49.79
N GLY A 655 -17.79 -39.82 48.80
CA GLY A 655 -18.79 -40.50 47.96
C GLY A 655 -19.40 -39.60 46.88
N TYR A 656 -20.67 -39.80 46.54
CA TYR A 656 -21.35 -39.05 45.49
C TYR A 656 -21.89 -37.71 46.03
N HIS A 657 -21.60 -36.62 45.32
CA HIS A 657 -22.12 -35.30 45.65
C HIS A 657 -23.34 -35.00 44.79
N ILE A 658 -24.43 -34.57 45.43
CA ILE A 658 -25.65 -34.09 44.77
C ILE A 658 -25.66 -32.58 44.95
N TYR A 659 -25.79 -31.86 43.84
CA TYR A 659 -25.76 -30.41 43.82
C TYR A 659 -26.81 -29.80 44.75
N SER A 660 -26.43 -28.76 45.49
CA SER A 660 -27.29 -27.95 46.34
C SER A 660 -27.17 -26.46 46.01
N GLU A 661 -28.21 -25.65 46.25
CA GLU A 661 -28.17 -24.20 46.01
C GLU A 661 -27.10 -23.44 46.83
N ARG A 662 -26.40 -24.11 47.75
CA ARG A 662 -25.30 -23.54 48.52
C ARG A 662 -23.92 -23.81 47.91
N ASP A 663 -23.84 -24.67 46.90
CA ASP A 663 -22.59 -25.09 46.29
C ASP A 663 -22.15 -24.02 45.28
N LEU A 664 -20.86 -23.68 45.29
CA LEU A 664 -20.31 -22.52 44.55
C LEU A 664 -19.84 -22.89 43.13
N ASP A 665 -20.15 -24.09 42.65
CA ASP A 665 -19.61 -24.74 41.45
C ASP A 665 -20.49 -24.58 40.20
N LYS A 666 -20.94 -23.36 39.91
CA LYS A 666 -21.75 -23.06 38.72
C LYS A 666 -20.90 -22.76 37.48
N LYS A 667 -21.25 -23.39 36.35
CA LYS A 667 -20.82 -22.95 35.02
C LYS A 667 -21.83 -21.90 34.52
N THR A 668 -21.52 -20.61 34.61
CA THR A 668 -22.30 -19.57 33.92
C THR A 668 -21.85 -19.41 32.48
#